data_AF-C3X387-F1
#
_entry.id   AF-C3X387-F1
#
_cell.length_a   1.000
_cell.length_b   1.000
_cell.length_c   1.000
_cell.angle_alpha   90.00
_cell.angle_beta   90.00
_cell.angle_gamma   90.00
#
_symmetry.space_group_name_H-M   'P 1'
#
loop_
_entity.id
_entity.type
_entity.pdbx_description
1 polymer ?
#
loop_
_entity_poly.entity_id
_entity_poly.type
_entity_poly.pdbx_seq_one_letter_code
_entity_poly.pdbx_strand_id
1 'polypeptide(L)'
;MPIYLLLKATTTKTITVPAYTRSDGTIVPAHQKTVHVDPDKDSHEVVSGKGTYSQKLAHKKLSKMPGWENLPHEHKLAHILSSATNLQKQASLKSSIAGFKKFIVAGKVPYNSQTSAFVSQPKDKMLGMMTELSDKVGEEKFNGLFASALRKLKKEELHKEGQNNENPKVEPEKPKKSEEDIQASQKISEVLKGQYGYYVKKAAESLSNDAKWQMSTPVNQLKVIIEKGKELQKDAANVHGFHQSILSAQLPTAEQYAAFDKLAPEKKEAAIAELTRGVGNEAEKLLGEAKQKYSGSPEEKTELSEVMESSGQAKPGNEVPVPAAVRVANQPDSPVENADDNEKQSPVKTELEFKDDKSNKFWSIEVDGEKIITSWGKIGTKGVQKEQSAHSAKDAMDTAKKLLNQKLKKGYKVTGKDELSNGMKEEANSVNVMDGKNDEVTSGKAAAEPENTGPQDGDTKQGAEGTLVFQNGRWHKTENHYAPKVVSIHEVIRQDEKDISGWKQVGAQEGSNEGGYFEDEAGQKWYCKFPSDENMAKSEVLAGKLYEACGIEVPALSLIKRNGKVGVASKFVSGLQKDKDKLSKLSGVAEGFAVDAWLGNWDVVGLGYDNLQCNGKKAIRVDVGGALEYRAQGKKKGNAFGLTVSEVDTLRDASVNPQAAHVFAGLTQDQIKESVKNVLKLSDNSIRSLCFAYGPGSKKEIGKLADKLIQRKKYLAVKYPEVANEFRPKTEIVIPGAPNFLEWHGKGKGLSSKAHLNQQNQELANQIHSLGKEGNLQALQDFKFQPISYDNGNATGDLSHIQNHKSQHVVKYWQDVVHAIENPIKVAPKGIVEVAVSTVGGIFGSLANLFRDTRKLVGHSHKLGRYAVLGKVVGGDLFQGWQPKKRSKSEVSMNTHEMYIQSKQSFAAMSQTHQQALMDYTGSAYTKMNNPATGVGTHGKTDYVIDCVDKAAVHIPAGTVLSRRFSFHENPSFNIQKLLESEGSVIKDFGIISASTKPNTWSGDIQLRIVCGEGVRGLYVGQDPKGNGSAISHFASESECILPYGSKFYVRKIHKNEVINDEYGTWGKHCKYLVEVVALPN
;
A
#
# COMPACT_ATOMS: atom_id res chain seq x y z
N MET A 1 -2.23 4.57 65.56
CA MET A 1 -1.94 5.32 64.32
C MET A 1 -0.48 5.10 63.93
N PRO A 2 -0.18 4.68 62.69
CA PRO A 2 1.07 5.00 62.00
C PRO A 2 0.90 6.28 61.17
N ILE A 3 1.94 7.13 61.13
CA ILE A 3 1.87 8.45 60.48
C ILE A 3 1.85 8.30 58.95
N TYR A 4 0.86 8.89 58.29
CA TYR A 4 0.90 9.15 56.85
C TYR A 4 1.99 10.19 56.56
N LEU A 5 3.18 9.71 56.23
CA LEU A 5 4.27 10.55 55.74
C LEU A 5 3.96 10.97 54.30
N LEU A 6 3.13 12.02 54.19
CA LEU A 6 2.81 12.66 52.91
C LEU A 6 4.09 13.19 52.27
N LEU A 7 4.63 12.40 51.33
CA LEU A 7 5.64 12.85 50.38
C LEU A 7 4.99 13.92 49.48
N LYS A 8 5.10 15.18 49.89
CA LYS A 8 4.78 16.33 49.04
C LYS A 8 5.55 16.19 47.72
N ALA A 9 4.84 16.36 46.61
CA ALA A 9 5.39 16.09 45.29
C ALA A 9 6.41 17.17 44.89
N THR A 10 7.71 16.87 45.07
CA THR A 10 8.78 17.70 44.51
C THR A 10 8.64 17.78 43.00
N THR A 11 8.55 18.98 42.45
CA THR A 11 8.47 19.19 41.00
C THR A 11 9.86 19.06 40.38
N THR A 12 9.91 18.72 39.09
CA THR A 12 11.16 18.62 38.32
C THR A 12 11.35 19.85 37.46
N LYS A 13 12.46 20.57 37.65
CA LYS A 13 12.85 21.72 36.82
C LYS A 13 14.17 21.43 36.13
N THR A 14 14.30 21.74 34.85
CA THR A 14 15.60 21.75 34.17
C THR A 14 16.27 23.09 34.40
N ILE A 15 17.53 23.06 34.84
CA ILE A 15 18.36 24.22 35.12
C ILE A 15 19.72 24.09 34.46
N THR A 16 20.32 25.23 34.10
CA THR A 16 21.74 25.30 33.78
C THR A 16 22.54 25.13 35.07
N VAL A 17 23.41 24.11 35.12
CA VAL A 17 24.46 24.00 36.13
C VAL A 17 25.70 24.69 35.55
N PRO A 18 26.27 25.72 36.21
CA PRO A 18 27.49 26.38 35.77
C PRO A 18 28.68 25.43 35.65
N ALA A 19 29.73 25.85 34.95
CA ALA A 19 30.98 25.12 34.91
C ALA A 19 31.63 25.11 36.31
N TYR A 20 32.21 23.98 36.72
CA TYR A 20 32.87 23.85 38.01
C TYR A 20 33.98 22.79 37.99
N THR A 21 35.07 23.05 38.71
CA THR A 21 36.16 22.09 38.90
C THR A 21 35.82 21.14 40.05
N ARG A 22 36.07 19.85 39.87
CA ARG A 22 35.94 18.82 40.90
C ARG A 22 37.16 18.83 41.84
N SER A 23 37.02 18.15 42.98
CA SER A 23 38.13 17.91 43.93
C SER A 23 39.27 17.04 43.36
N ASP A 24 39.06 16.41 42.21
CA ASP A 24 40.05 15.63 41.45
C ASP A 24 40.74 16.47 40.34
N GLY A 25 40.47 17.78 40.28
CA GLY A 25 41.00 18.68 39.26
C GLY A 25 40.22 18.70 37.93
N THR A 26 39.28 17.79 37.71
CA THR A 26 38.50 17.74 36.46
C THR A 26 37.59 18.96 36.34
N ILE A 27 37.78 19.76 35.29
CA ILE A 27 36.85 20.84 34.92
C ILE A 27 35.60 20.21 34.29
N VAL A 28 34.44 20.45 34.90
CA VAL A 28 33.13 20.09 34.34
C VAL A 28 32.56 21.32 33.63
N PRO A 29 32.28 21.27 32.31
CA PRO A 29 31.67 22.39 31.59
C PRO A 29 30.22 22.62 32.04
N ALA A 30 29.70 23.81 31.77
CA ALA A 30 28.31 24.16 32.06
C ALA A 30 27.35 23.25 31.27
N HIS A 31 26.30 22.75 31.93
CA HIS A 31 25.39 21.76 31.35
C HIS A 31 23.97 21.88 31.88
N GLN A 32 22.98 21.53 31.05
CA GLN A 32 21.59 21.41 31.49
C GLN A 32 21.39 20.19 32.37
N LYS A 33 20.60 20.32 33.43
CA LYS A 33 20.26 19.22 34.34
C LYS A 33 18.85 19.36 34.91
N THR A 34 18.06 18.31 34.81
CA THR A 34 16.79 18.20 35.52
C THR A 34 17.05 17.87 37.00
N VAL A 35 16.56 18.74 37.88
CA VAL A 35 16.69 18.66 39.33
C VAL A 35 15.32 18.62 40.00
N HIS A 36 15.27 18.05 41.21
CA HIS A 36 14.09 18.14 42.07
C HIS A 36 14.11 19.47 42.84
N VAL A 37 13.01 20.19 42.76
CA VAL A 37 12.71 21.39 43.55
C VAL A 37 11.47 21.13 44.41
N ASP A 38 11.49 21.68 45.61
CA ASP A 38 10.34 21.66 46.52
C ASP A 38 9.61 23.00 46.32
N PRO A 39 8.33 23.02 45.89
CA PRO A 39 7.61 24.26 45.66
C PRO A 39 7.41 25.08 46.93
N ASP A 40 7.52 24.46 48.12
CA ASP A 40 7.35 25.12 49.40
C ASP A 40 8.66 25.71 49.96
N LYS A 41 9.77 25.71 49.20
CA LYS A 41 11.10 26.18 49.63
C LYS A 41 11.70 27.15 48.60
N ASP A 42 11.93 28.39 49.01
CA ASP A 42 12.48 29.43 48.12
C ASP A 42 14.01 29.29 47.90
N SER A 43 14.56 30.07 46.97
CA SER A 43 15.99 30.02 46.63
C SER A 43 16.89 30.47 47.78
N HIS A 44 16.47 31.42 48.60
CA HIS A 44 17.21 31.90 49.76
C HIS A 44 17.16 30.91 50.91
N GLU A 45 16.06 30.19 51.14
CA GLU A 45 16.02 29.06 52.05
C GLU A 45 16.95 27.92 51.60
N VAL A 46 16.97 27.57 50.31
CA VAL A 46 17.83 26.50 49.80
C VAL A 46 19.32 26.91 49.89
N VAL A 47 19.67 28.14 49.49
CA VAL A 47 21.05 28.64 49.52
C VAL A 47 21.55 28.98 50.93
N SER A 48 20.67 29.25 51.91
CA SER A 48 21.03 29.39 53.33
C SER A 48 21.04 28.06 54.11
N GLY A 49 20.91 26.91 53.41
CA GLY A 49 20.95 25.58 54.03
C GLY A 49 19.68 25.19 54.81
N LYS A 50 18.58 25.93 54.65
CA LYS A 50 17.26 25.67 55.26
C LYS A 50 16.33 24.77 54.43
N GLY A 51 16.69 24.48 53.16
CA GLY A 51 15.95 23.61 52.23
C GLY A 51 15.67 22.16 52.71
N THR A 52 15.18 21.30 51.82
CA THR A 52 14.88 19.88 52.11
C THR A 52 16.10 19.10 52.61
N TYR A 53 15.90 17.95 53.29
CA TYR A 53 16.98 17.13 53.87
C TYR A 53 18.19 16.91 52.94
N SER A 54 17.95 16.53 51.69
CA SER A 54 19.00 16.32 50.68
C SER A 54 19.67 17.62 50.22
N GLN A 55 18.94 18.75 50.21
CA GLN A 55 19.49 20.08 49.96
C GLN A 55 20.34 20.56 51.14
N LYS A 56 19.94 20.32 52.40
CA LYS A 56 20.79 20.60 53.59
C LYS A 56 22.09 19.80 53.55
N LEU A 57 22.02 18.52 53.18
CA LEU A 57 23.19 17.65 53.07
C LEU A 57 24.11 18.03 51.91
N ALA A 58 23.54 18.44 50.77
CA ALA A 58 24.29 19.00 49.65
C ALA A 58 24.97 20.33 50.03
N HIS A 59 24.21 21.28 50.61
CA HIS A 59 24.73 22.56 51.10
C HIS A 59 25.89 22.35 52.08
N LYS A 60 25.70 21.52 53.13
CA LYS A 60 26.73 21.24 54.15
C LYS A 60 28.05 20.67 53.58
N LYS A 61 28.03 20.10 52.38
CA LYS A 61 29.24 19.66 51.65
C LYS A 61 29.79 20.74 50.71
N LEU A 62 28.93 21.43 49.96
CA LEU A 62 29.32 22.44 48.98
C LEU A 62 29.80 23.74 49.61
N SER A 63 29.18 24.16 50.72
CA SER A 63 29.56 25.37 51.50
C SER A 63 30.89 25.27 52.25
N LYS A 64 31.72 24.27 51.89
CA LYS A 64 33.08 24.06 52.37
C LYS A 64 34.10 23.99 51.22
N MET A 65 33.66 24.20 49.98
CA MET A 65 34.54 24.21 48.82
C MET A 65 35.28 25.55 48.70
N PRO A 66 36.57 25.56 48.30
CA PRO A 66 37.29 26.79 47.98
C PRO A 66 36.53 27.63 46.95
N GLY A 67 36.50 28.96 47.16
CA GLY A 67 35.79 29.90 46.30
C GLY A 67 34.26 29.88 46.43
N TRP A 68 33.66 29.00 47.26
CA TRP A 68 32.20 28.91 47.39
C TRP A 68 31.54 30.25 47.70
N GLU A 69 32.09 31.04 48.63
CA GLU A 69 31.43 32.28 49.04
C GLU A 69 31.33 33.33 47.93
N ASN A 70 32.28 33.32 46.99
CA ASN A 70 32.33 34.24 45.85
C ASN A 70 31.39 33.82 44.70
N LEU A 71 30.71 32.68 44.79
CA LEU A 71 29.76 32.25 43.76
C LEU A 71 28.44 33.07 43.83
N PRO A 72 27.89 33.48 42.67
CA PRO A 72 26.55 34.07 42.58
C PRO A 72 25.46 33.19 43.20
N HIS A 73 24.35 33.82 43.63
CA HIS A 73 23.27 33.15 44.37
C HIS A 73 22.65 32.00 43.57
N GLU A 74 22.35 32.25 42.30
CA GLU A 74 21.80 31.30 41.34
C GLU A 74 22.79 30.17 41.01
N HIS A 75 24.10 30.44 41.04
CA HIS A 75 25.13 29.40 40.91
C HIS A 75 25.17 28.50 42.16
N LYS A 76 25.19 29.10 43.37
CA LYS A 76 25.09 28.37 44.65
C LYS A 76 23.84 27.46 44.66
N LEU A 77 22.68 28.01 44.27
CA LEU A 77 21.42 27.29 44.14
C LEU A 77 21.53 26.10 43.17
N ALA A 78 22.06 26.34 41.96
CA ALA A 78 22.16 25.31 40.92
C ALA A 78 23.03 24.12 41.35
N HIS A 79 24.18 24.36 41.99
CA HIS A 79 25.03 23.30 42.52
C HIS A 79 24.37 22.53 43.68
N ILE A 80 23.66 23.23 44.60
CA ILE A 80 22.91 22.57 45.68
C ILE A 80 21.81 21.66 45.13
N LEU A 81 20.96 22.16 44.23
CA LEU A 81 19.87 21.36 43.62
C LEU A 81 20.41 20.18 42.81
N SER A 82 21.50 20.39 42.05
CA SER A 82 22.19 19.35 41.28
C SER A 82 22.76 18.23 42.17
N SER A 83 23.36 18.60 43.31
CA SER A 83 23.95 17.66 44.28
C SER A 83 22.88 16.95 45.12
N ALA A 84 21.84 17.68 45.57
CA ALA A 84 20.70 17.12 46.29
C ALA A 84 19.94 16.07 45.46
N THR A 85 19.73 16.36 44.18
CA THR A 85 19.12 15.42 43.21
C THR A 85 19.93 14.12 43.09
N ASN A 86 21.27 14.21 43.10
CA ASN A 86 22.13 13.02 43.07
C ASN A 86 22.02 12.20 44.36
N LEU A 87 22.00 12.86 45.53
CA LEU A 87 21.83 12.23 46.84
C LEU A 87 20.47 11.52 46.96
N GLN A 88 19.39 12.13 46.45
CA GLN A 88 18.06 11.53 46.38
C GLN A 88 18.06 10.28 45.49
N LYS A 89 18.62 10.36 44.28
CA LYS A 89 18.73 9.21 43.37
C LYS A 89 19.51 8.05 43.99
N GLN A 90 20.61 8.32 44.71
CA GLN A 90 21.39 7.30 45.43
C GLN A 90 20.62 6.69 46.62
N ALA A 91 19.84 7.48 47.36
CA ALA A 91 18.99 6.98 48.45
C ALA A 91 17.87 6.07 47.91
N SER A 92 17.17 6.51 46.85
CA SER A 92 16.13 5.72 46.19
C SER A 92 16.67 4.41 45.61
N LEU A 93 17.87 4.42 44.98
CA LEU A 93 18.51 3.20 44.47
C LEU A 93 18.76 2.19 45.59
N LYS A 94 19.32 2.63 46.73
CA LYS A 94 19.53 1.78 47.92
C LYS A 94 18.21 1.22 48.47
N SER A 95 17.17 2.05 48.54
CA SER A 95 15.84 1.62 48.98
C SER A 95 15.21 0.58 48.04
N SER A 96 15.38 0.75 46.72
CA SER A 96 14.91 -0.19 45.71
C SER A 96 15.62 -1.55 45.81
N ILE A 97 16.93 -1.57 46.07
CA ILE A 97 17.70 -2.82 46.27
C ILE A 97 17.29 -3.52 47.57
N ALA A 98 17.10 -2.78 48.66
CA ALA A 98 16.57 -3.34 49.91
C ALA A 98 15.15 -3.91 49.72
N GLY A 99 14.31 -3.22 48.94
CA GLY A 99 13.00 -3.69 48.50
C GLY A 99 13.07 -5.00 47.69
N PHE A 100 14.00 -5.08 46.72
CA PHE A 100 14.25 -6.29 45.94
C PHE A 100 14.59 -7.48 46.85
N LYS A 101 15.59 -7.34 47.73
CA LYS A 101 15.98 -8.39 48.68
C LYS A 101 14.78 -8.85 49.54
N LYS A 102 14.03 -7.89 50.09
CA LYS A 102 12.86 -8.19 50.94
C LYS A 102 11.73 -8.90 50.18
N PHE A 103 11.50 -8.55 48.91
CA PHE A 103 10.46 -9.21 48.10
C PHE A 103 10.85 -10.65 47.75
N ILE A 104 12.10 -10.87 47.33
CA ILE A 104 12.62 -12.22 47.05
C ILE A 104 12.55 -13.11 48.30
N VAL A 105 13.05 -12.64 49.45
CA VAL A 105 12.96 -13.38 50.73
C VAL A 105 11.52 -13.66 51.16
N ALA A 106 10.58 -12.73 50.87
CA ALA A 106 9.15 -12.93 51.09
C ALA A 106 8.45 -13.82 50.03
N GLY A 107 9.18 -14.41 49.08
CA GLY A 107 8.65 -15.26 48.02
C GLY A 107 7.84 -14.52 46.95
N LYS A 108 8.05 -13.21 46.78
CA LYS A 108 7.25 -12.32 45.90
C LYS A 108 8.10 -11.75 44.76
N VAL A 109 7.50 -11.62 43.58
CA VAL A 109 8.15 -11.00 42.42
C VAL A 109 8.36 -9.49 42.69
N PRO A 110 9.61 -8.98 42.67
CA PRO A 110 9.88 -7.54 42.87
C PRO A 110 9.24 -6.63 41.81
N TYR A 111 9.08 -5.35 42.16
CA TYR A 111 8.62 -4.32 41.22
C TYR A 111 9.73 -3.94 40.22
N ASN A 112 9.36 -3.47 39.03
CA ASN A 112 10.31 -3.12 37.96
C ASN A 112 11.41 -2.14 38.40
N SER A 113 11.07 -1.15 39.24
CA SER A 113 12.03 -0.20 39.82
C SER A 113 12.99 -0.82 40.85
N GLN A 114 12.63 -1.95 41.46
CA GLN A 114 13.47 -2.76 42.34
C GLN A 114 14.38 -3.69 41.52
N THR A 115 13.81 -4.36 40.51
CA THR A 115 14.54 -5.22 39.57
C THR A 115 15.62 -4.44 38.83
N SER A 116 15.26 -3.29 38.23
CA SER A 116 16.18 -2.40 37.50
C SER A 116 17.31 -1.89 38.40
N ALA A 117 17.00 -1.50 39.64
CA ALA A 117 18.00 -1.09 40.64
C ALA A 117 18.97 -2.22 41.05
N PHE A 118 18.50 -3.47 41.04
CA PHE A 118 19.31 -4.65 41.37
C PHE A 118 20.24 -5.04 40.22
N VAL A 119 19.73 -5.13 38.98
CA VAL A 119 20.54 -5.53 37.81
C VAL A 119 21.51 -4.46 37.33
N SER A 120 21.29 -3.19 37.69
CA SER A 120 22.23 -2.09 37.44
C SER A 120 23.40 -2.00 38.44
N GLN A 121 23.52 -2.95 39.39
CA GLN A 121 24.69 -3.04 40.25
C GLN A 121 25.89 -3.65 39.50
N PRO A 122 27.15 -3.28 39.86
CA PRO A 122 28.34 -3.94 39.32
C PRO A 122 28.27 -5.46 39.45
N LYS A 123 28.66 -6.17 38.39
CA LYS A 123 28.43 -7.61 38.18
C LYS A 123 28.74 -8.47 39.41
N ASP A 124 29.85 -8.19 40.08
CA ASP A 124 30.37 -8.97 41.21
C ASP A 124 29.52 -8.77 42.47
N LYS A 125 29.05 -7.54 42.71
CA LYS A 125 28.12 -7.22 43.80
C LYS A 125 26.72 -7.77 43.52
N MET A 126 26.30 -7.72 42.26
CA MET A 126 25.02 -8.26 41.81
C MET A 126 25.00 -9.78 42.01
N LEU A 127 26.04 -10.48 41.54
CA LEU A 127 26.21 -11.93 41.68
C LEU A 127 26.30 -12.37 43.15
N GLY A 128 27.12 -11.71 43.98
CA GLY A 128 27.21 -12.03 45.41
C GLY A 128 25.88 -11.86 46.16
N MET A 129 25.03 -10.91 45.73
CA MET A 129 23.67 -10.79 46.25
C MET A 129 22.68 -11.79 45.66
N MET A 130 22.92 -12.33 44.45
CA MET A 130 22.13 -13.46 43.93
C MET A 130 22.39 -14.71 44.77
N THR A 131 23.66 -15.03 45.07
CA THR A 131 24.03 -16.16 45.96
C THR A 131 23.38 -16.00 47.33
N GLU A 132 23.59 -14.87 48.01
CA GLU A 132 23.03 -14.60 49.36
C GLU A 132 21.50 -14.69 49.42
N LEU A 133 20.79 -14.47 48.31
CA LEU A 133 19.34 -14.63 48.22
C LEU A 133 18.92 -16.05 47.84
N SER A 134 19.65 -16.69 46.93
CA SER A 134 19.47 -18.09 46.51
C SER A 134 19.55 -19.03 47.72
N ASP A 135 20.62 -18.89 48.51
CA ASP A 135 20.85 -19.68 49.74
C ASP A 135 19.72 -19.51 50.78
N LYS A 136 19.03 -18.35 50.76
CA LYS A 136 17.96 -18.00 51.72
C LYS A 136 16.56 -18.41 51.28
N VAL A 137 16.33 -18.74 50.00
CA VAL A 137 14.98 -19.09 49.49
C VAL A 137 14.91 -20.37 48.66
N GLY A 138 16.06 -20.97 48.35
CA GLY A 138 16.20 -22.08 47.40
C GLY A 138 16.40 -21.58 45.96
N GLU A 139 17.39 -22.14 45.27
CA GLU A 139 17.84 -21.67 43.96
C GLU A 139 16.73 -21.66 42.89
N GLU A 140 15.96 -22.73 42.77
CA GLU A 140 14.85 -22.82 41.82
C GLU A 140 13.80 -21.71 42.04
N LYS A 141 13.46 -21.45 43.31
CA LYS A 141 12.50 -20.43 43.72
C LYS A 141 13.06 -19.02 43.49
N PHE A 142 14.34 -18.81 43.77
CA PHE A 142 15.05 -17.57 43.46
C PHE A 142 15.03 -17.28 41.96
N ASN A 143 15.46 -18.25 41.14
CA ASN A 143 15.53 -18.14 39.69
C ASN A 143 14.14 -17.94 39.06
N GLY A 144 13.11 -18.64 39.53
CA GLY A 144 11.72 -18.46 39.09
C GLY A 144 11.17 -17.05 39.36
N LEU A 145 11.41 -16.50 40.56
CA LEU A 145 11.01 -15.14 40.92
C LEU A 145 11.80 -14.07 40.15
N PHE A 146 13.12 -14.26 40.00
CA PHE A 146 13.98 -13.32 39.28
C PHE A 146 13.71 -13.30 37.77
N ALA A 147 13.55 -14.47 37.13
CA ALA A 147 13.17 -14.55 35.72
C ALA A 147 11.75 -14.01 35.44
N SER A 148 10.87 -14.02 36.44
CA SER A 148 9.56 -13.35 36.35
C SER A 148 9.69 -11.83 36.47
N ALA A 149 10.56 -11.35 37.36
CA ALA A 149 10.86 -9.93 37.53
C ALA A 149 11.54 -9.31 36.29
N LEU A 150 12.48 -10.03 35.67
CA LEU A 150 13.15 -9.64 34.42
C LEU A 150 12.17 -9.57 33.24
N ARG A 151 11.28 -10.55 33.09
CA ARG A 151 10.22 -10.52 32.06
C ARG A 151 9.26 -9.34 32.25
N LYS A 152 8.92 -8.99 33.50
CA LYS A 152 8.08 -7.84 33.82
C LYS A 152 8.76 -6.49 33.54
N LEU A 153 10.06 -6.40 33.77
CA LEU A 153 10.88 -5.23 33.43
C LEU A 153 10.99 -5.06 31.91
N LYS A 154 11.42 -6.10 31.19
CA LYS A 154 11.65 -6.05 29.73
C LYS A 154 10.39 -5.73 28.92
N LYS A 155 9.20 -6.16 29.38
CA LYS A 155 7.91 -5.80 28.76
C LYS A 155 7.57 -4.30 28.92
N GLU A 156 8.09 -3.64 29.95
CA GLU A 156 7.88 -2.21 30.19
C GLU A 156 8.98 -1.33 29.56
N GLU A 157 10.19 -1.89 29.36
CA GLU A 157 11.27 -1.29 28.59
C GLU A 157 10.95 -1.27 27.08
N LEU A 158 10.41 -2.37 26.53
CA LEU A 158 9.91 -2.41 25.14
C LEU A 158 8.78 -1.39 24.85
N HIS A 159 8.06 -0.92 25.87
CA HIS A 159 7.08 0.17 25.75
C HIS A 159 7.70 1.57 25.84
N LYS A 160 8.98 1.69 26.21
CA LYS A 160 9.72 2.96 26.38
C LYS A 160 10.82 3.15 25.34
N GLU A 161 11.46 2.08 24.86
CA GLU A 161 12.49 2.08 23.80
C GLU A 161 12.01 2.66 22.45
N GLY A 162 10.71 2.86 22.27
CA GLY A 162 10.16 3.69 21.20
C GLY A 162 10.53 5.18 21.27
N GLN A 163 11.20 5.64 22.33
CA GLN A 163 11.74 7.00 22.47
C GLN A 163 13.11 7.00 23.19
N ASN A 164 14.13 7.50 22.48
CA ASN A 164 15.54 7.69 22.88
C ASN A 164 16.35 6.39 23.07
N ASN A 165 17.57 6.37 22.52
CA ASN A 165 18.42 5.19 22.49
C ASN A 165 19.91 5.58 22.39
N GLU A 166 20.73 5.22 23.38
CA GLU A 166 22.20 5.29 23.33
C GLU A 166 22.84 4.06 24.01
N ASN A 167 24.06 3.74 23.60
CA ASN A 167 24.81 2.48 23.79
C ASN A 167 25.51 2.42 25.19
N PRO A 168 26.13 1.30 25.68
CA PRO A 168 27.36 0.76 25.04
C PRO A 168 27.85 -0.70 25.33
N LYS A 169 28.79 -1.15 24.47
CA LYS A 169 29.93 -2.10 24.73
C LYS A 169 29.62 -3.56 25.18
N VAL A 170 30.52 -4.58 25.24
CA VAL A 170 31.75 -5.05 24.50
C VAL A 170 32.29 -6.35 25.20
N GLU A 171 33.51 -6.91 25.15
CA GLU A 171 34.85 -6.62 24.55
C GLU A 171 35.11 -7.54 23.32
N PRO A 172 36.15 -8.42 23.12
CA PRO A 172 37.42 -8.73 23.79
C PRO A 172 38.68 -8.18 23.06
N GLU A 173 39.88 -8.59 23.49
CA GLU A 173 41.12 -7.84 23.24
C GLU A 173 41.97 -8.25 22.03
N LYS A 174 42.50 -7.24 21.32
CA LYS A 174 43.89 -7.14 20.82
C LYS A 174 44.15 -5.72 20.22
N PRO A 175 45.42 -5.37 19.91
CA PRO A 175 46.24 -4.38 20.63
C PRO A 175 45.76 -2.91 20.56
N LYS A 176 46.34 -2.06 21.41
CA LYS A 176 45.98 -0.62 21.54
C LYS A 176 46.24 0.17 20.24
N LYS A 177 45.21 0.88 19.76
CA LYS A 177 45.31 1.94 18.72
C LYS A 177 45.40 3.33 19.36
N SER A 178 45.77 4.34 18.58
CA SER A 178 45.76 5.75 19.00
C SER A 178 44.34 6.30 19.18
N GLU A 179 44.21 7.40 19.92
CA GLU A 179 42.91 8.02 20.18
C GLU A 179 42.31 8.67 18.92
N GLU A 180 43.15 9.12 17.99
CA GLU A 180 42.73 9.56 16.64
C GLU A 180 42.17 8.40 15.80
N ASP A 181 42.78 7.21 15.86
CA ASP A 181 42.28 6.02 15.17
C ASP A 181 40.92 5.54 15.72
N ILE A 182 40.66 5.76 17.02
CA ILE A 182 39.35 5.49 17.63
C ILE A 182 38.30 6.45 17.06
N GLN A 183 38.59 7.75 17.02
CA GLN A 183 37.67 8.75 16.45
C GLN A 183 37.46 8.55 14.93
N ALA A 184 38.49 8.17 14.19
CA ALA A 184 38.37 7.86 12.77
C ALA A 184 37.54 6.59 12.54
N SER A 185 37.73 5.54 13.35
CA SER A 185 36.92 4.32 13.31
C SER A 185 35.43 4.61 13.57
N GLN A 186 35.13 5.51 14.51
CA GLN A 186 33.75 5.97 14.77
C GLN A 186 33.16 6.67 13.54
N LYS A 187 33.86 7.65 12.97
CA LYS A 187 33.41 8.37 11.75
C LYS A 187 33.20 7.44 10.55
N ILE A 188 34.07 6.44 10.34
CA ILE A 188 33.87 5.41 9.28
C ILE A 188 32.58 4.60 9.54
N SER A 189 32.31 4.24 10.81
CA SER A 189 31.08 3.54 11.19
C SER A 189 29.83 4.39 10.90
N GLU A 190 29.89 5.69 11.17
CA GLU A 190 28.82 6.67 10.91
C GLU A 190 28.60 6.91 9.41
N VAL A 191 29.68 6.96 8.61
CA VAL A 191 29.62 7.00 7.14
C VAL A 191 28.88 5.78 6.60
N LEU A 192 29.24 4.56 7.04
CA LEU A 192 28.57 3.32 6.62
C LEU A 192 27.11 3.23 7.10
N LYS A 193 26.78 3.77 8.28
CA LYS A 193 25.39 3.95 8.75
C LYS A 193 24.60 4.95 7.90
N GLY A 194 25.25 5.77 7.09
CA GLY A 194 24.60 6.77 6.23
C GLY A 194 24.33 8.11 6.92
N GLN A 195 25.09 8.44 7.97
CA GLN A 195 25.04 9.75 8.64
C GLN A 195 25.86 10.82 7.91
N TYR A 196 26.57 10.43 6.84
CA TYR A 196 27.33 11.29 5.93
C TYR A 196 26.89 11.09 4.47
N GLY A 197 27.33 12.00 3.58
CA GLY A 197 26.86 12.11 2.19
C GLY A 197 26.99 10.85 1.34
N TYR A 198 26.03 10.67 0.43
CA TYR A 198 25.83 9.47 -0.40
C TYR A 198 27.10 8.94 -1.08
N TYR A 199 27.88 9.81 -1.74
CA TYR A 199 29.09 9.41 -2.47
C TYR A 199 30.22 8.95 -1.52
N VAL A 200 30.34 9.56 -0.34
CA VAL A 200 31.33 9.15 0.69
C VAL A 200 30.95 7.79 1.29
N LYS A 201 29.65 7.53 1.49
CA LYS A 201 29.16 6.19 1.85
C LYS A 201 29.45 5.17 0.73
N LYS A 202 29.22 5.52 -0.54
CA LYS A 202 29.53 4.63 -1.67
C LYS A 202 31.02 4.34 -1.82
N ALA A 203 31.90 5.32 -1.56
CA ALA A 203 33.33 5.10 -1.48
C ALA A 203 33.68 4.09 -0.37
N ALA A 204 33.15 4.27 0.84
CA ALA A 204 33.37 3.34 1.95
C ALA A 204 32.86 1.92 1.67
N GLU A 205 31.68 1.77 1.08
CA GLU A 205 31.13 0.47 0.63
C GLU A 205 31.98 -0.18 -0.49
N SER A 206 32.62 0.62 -1.36
CA SER A 206 33.49 0.09 -2.42
C SER A 206 34.87 -0.36 -1.92
N LEU A 207 35.35 0.23 -0.81
CA LEU A 207 36.69 0.00 -0.26
C LEU A 207 36.70 -1.06 0.84
N SER A 208 35.56 -1.30 1.52
CA SER A 208 35.49 -2.23 2.67
C SER A 208 35.85 -3.69 2.37
N ASN A 209 35.89 -4.07 1.10
CA ASN A 209 36.11 -5.45 0.64
C ASN A 209 37.52 -5.68 0.05
N ASP A 210 38.38 -4.66 -0.04
CA ASP A 210 39.74 -4.79 -0.55
C ASP A 210 40.67 -5.39 0.54
N ALA A 211 41.47 -6.40 0.19
CA ALA A 211 42.40 -7.04 1.10
C ALA A 211 43.53 -6.10 1.58
N LYS A 212 43.95 -5.13 0.75
CA LYS A 212 44.94 -4.11 1.13
C LYS A 212 44.36 -3.10 2.14
N TRP A 213 43.04 -2.91 2.14
CA TRP A 213 42.34 -1.96 3.02
C TRP A 213 42.49 -2.31 4.51
N GLN A 214 42.40 -3.60 4.83
CA GLN A 214 42.34 -4.08 6.23
C GLN A 214 43.69 -3.99 6.97
N MET A 215 44.79 -3.74 6.24
CA MET A 215 46.12 -3.49 6.80
C MET A 215 46.37 -2.00 7.16
N SER A 216 45.48 -1.08 6.76
CA SER A 216 45.68 0.37 6.92
C SER A 216 45.09 0.93 8.22
N THR A 217 45.61 2.06 8.70
CA THR A 217 45.11 2.73 9.91
C THR A 217 43.76 3.41 9.65
N PRO A 218 42.80 3.37 10.59
CA PRO A 218 41.53 4.09 10.51
C PRO A 218 41.62 5.56 10.08
N VAL A 219 42.63 6.31 10.53
CA VAL A 219 42.84 7.70 10.07
C VAL A 219 43.09 7.77 8.56
N ASN A 220 43.92 6.89 8.00
CA ASN A 220 44.20 6.86 6.56
C ASN A 220 43.03 6.27 5.76
N GLN A 221 42.34 5.27 6.30
CA GLN A 221 41.08 4.76 5.73
C GLN A 221 40.04 5.88 5.58
N LEU A 222 39.88 6.74 6.59
CA LEU A 222 38.93 7.86 6.53
C LEU A 222 39.32 8.91 5.47
N LYS A 223 40.62 9.21 5.29
CA LYS A 223 41.10 10.12 4.23
C LYS A 223 40.74 9.61 2.83
N VAL A 224 41.10 8.36 2.52
CA VAL A 224 40.85 7.75 1.20
C VAL A 224 39.35 7.59 0.91
N ILE A 225 38.53 7.31 1.94
CA ILE A 225 37.05 7.34 1.81
C ILE A 225 36.55 8.73 1.39
N ILE A 226 37.09 9.80 1.97
CA ILE A 226 36.68 11.18 1.66
C ILE A 226 37.15 11.60 0.26
N GLU A 227 38.38 11.24 -0.13
CA GLU A 227 38.96 11.55 -1.45
C GLU A 227 38.24 10.81 -2.58
N LYS A 228 38.06 9.49 -2.46
CA LYS A 228 37.28 8.70 -3.43
C LYS A 228 35.79 9.07 -3.42
N GLY A 229 35.27 9.55 -2.28
CA GLY A 229 33.93 10.13 -2.18
C GLY A 229 33.76 11.42 -3.01
N LYS A 230 34.80 12.27 -3.06
CA LYS A 230 34.83 13.46 -3.94
C LYS A 230 34.96 13.07 -5.41
N GLU A 231 35.80 12.08 -5.74
CA GLU A 231 35.93 11.58 -7.11
C GLU A 231 34.59 11.06 -7.65
N LEU A 232 33.93 10.16 -6.91
CA LEU A 232 32.61 9.63 -7.28
C LEU A 232 31.54 10.72 -7.42
N GLN A 233 31.64 11.82 -6.65
CA GLN A 233 30.77 12.98 -6.78
C GLN A 233 31.07 13.80 -8.04
N LYS A 234 32.35 13.98 -8.41
CA LYS A 234 32.76 14.65 -9.65
C LYS A 234 32.34 13.83 -10.87
N ASP A 235 32.62 12.53 -10.89
CA ASP A 235 32.25 11.64 -11.98
C ASP A 235 30.73 11.56 -12.17
N ALA A 236 29.94 11.51 -11.09
CA ALA A 236 28.48 11.53 -11.19
C ALA A 236 27.94 12.85 -11.80
N ALA A 237 28.54 14.00 -11.45
CA ALA A 237 28.21 15.28 -12.08
C ALA A 237 28.62 15.32 -13.56
N ASN A 238 29.78 14.75 -13.90
CA ASN A 238 30.28 14.67 -15.28
C ASN A 238 29.44 13.70 -16.15
N VAL A 239 28.95 12.58 -15.62
CA VAL A 239 27.99 11.69 -16.31
C VAL A 239 26.64 12.36 -16.55
N HIS A 240 26.18 13.20 -15.62
CA HIS A 240 24.97 14.00 -15.84
C HIS A 240 25.21 15.09 -16.90
N GLY A 241 26.34 15.79 -16.84
CA GLY A 241 26.77 16.75 -17.86
C GLY A 241 26.86 16.14 -19.25
N PHE A 242 27.45 14.93 -19.36
CA PHE A 242 27.49 14.14 -20.60
C PHE A 242 26.10 13.95 -21.22
N HIS A 243 25.11 13.54 -20.42
CA HIS A 243 23.73 13.38 -20.91
C HIS A 243 23.14 14.70 -21.40
N GLN A 244 23.35 15.81 -20.68
CA GLN A 244 22.82 17.11 -21.09
C GLN A 244 23.50 17.65 -22.37
N SER A 245 24.80 17.41 -22.55
CA SER A 245 25.50 17.71 -23.80
C SER A 245 24.89 16.93 -24.98
N ILE A 246 24.77 15.60 -24.88
CA ILE A 246 24.20 14.80 -25.97
C ILE A 246 22.73 15.17 -26.25
N LEU A 247 21.90 15.37 -25.21
CA LEU A 247 20.50 15.78 -25.37
C LEU A 247 20.34 17.20 -25.96
N SER A 248 21.34 18.08 -25.80
CA SER A 248 21.38 19.41 -26.43
C SER A 248 22.06 19.42 -27.82
N ALA A 249 22.36 18.24 -28.37
CA ALA A 249 23.12 18.05 -29.61
C ALA A 249 24.51 18.71 -29.60
N GLN A 250 25.17 18.73 -28.43
CA GLN A 250 26.51 19.25 -28.23
C GLN A 250 27.49 18.12 -27.91
N LEU A 251 28.71 18.23 -28.43
CA LEU A 251 29.77 17.26 -28.13
C LEU A 251 30.20 17.40 -26.64
N PRO A 252 30.19 16.32 -25.85
CA PRO A 252 30.57 16.36 -24.44
C PRO A 252 32.07 16.68 -24.28
N THR A 253 32.44 17.22 -23.11
CA THR A 253 33.85 17.51 -22.78
C THR A 253 34.64 16.23 -22.50
N ALA A 254 35.97 16.31 -22.53
CA ALA A 254 36.85 15.18 -22.24
C ALA A 254 36.57 14.54 -20.86
N GLU A 255 36.30 15.35 -19.82
CA GLU A 255 35.99 14.84 -18.49
C GLU A 255 34.59 14.20 -18.40
N GLN A 256 33.62 14.73 -19.16
CA GLN A 256 32.28 14.16 -19.28
C GLN A 256 32.32 12.81 -19.99
N TYR A 257 33.05 12.73 -21.11
CA TYR A 257 33.28 11.48 -21.83
C TYR A 257 34.02 10.46 -20.97
N ALA A 258 35.09 10.84 -20.27
CA ALA A 258 35.85 9.94 -19.41
C ALA A 258 35.01 9.40 -18.23
N ALA A 259 34.18 10.24 -17.60
CA ALA A 259 33.29 9.79 -16.53
C ALA A 259 32.16 8.86 -17.04
N PHE A 260 31.67 9.09 -18.26
CA PHE A 260 30.78 8.15 -18.96
C PHE A 260 31.51 6.84 -19.30
N ASP A 261 32.76 6.90 -19.75
CA ASP A 261 33.53 5.71 -20.15
C ASP A 261 34.00 4.87 -18.94
N LYS A 262 34.07 5.45 -17.74
CA LYS A 262 34.20 4.74 -16.45
C LYS A 262 32.96 3.92 -16.05
N LEU A 263 31.80 4.08 -16.69
CA LEU A 263 30.58 3.34 -16.34
C LEU A 263 30.69 1.83 -16.67
N ALA A 264 29.98 1.01 -15.90
CA ALA A 264 29.81 -0.41 -16.22
C ALA A 264 29.00 -0.59 -17.52
N PRO A 265 29.24 -1.65 -18.33
CA PRO A 265 28.66 -1.79 -19.67
C PRO A 265 27.13 -1.68 -19.69
N GLU A 266 26.44 -2.33 -18.76
CA GLU A 266 24.98 -2.32 -18.66
C GLU A 266 24.39 -0.92 -18.38
N LYS A 267 25.19 -0.03 -17.80
CA LYS A 267 24.83 1.38 -17.56
C LYS A 267 25.13 2.27 -18.75
N LYS A 268 26.18 1.97 -19.53
CA LYS A 268 26.42 2.62 -20.83
C LYS A 268 25.28 2.29 -21.79
N GLU A 269 24.92 1.01 -21.89
CA GLU A 269 23.81 0.55 -22.75
C GLU A 269 22.48 1.20 -22.36
N ALA A 270 22.13 1.23 -21.06
CA ALA A 270 20.91 1.90 -20.59
C ALA A 270 20.90 3.41 -20.89
N ALA A 271 22.03 4.10 -20.68
CA ALA A 271 22.20 5.51 -20.98
C ALA A 271 22.09 5.80 -22.48
N ILE A 272 22.76 5.01 -23.33
CA ILE A 272 22.68 5.13 -24.80
C ILE A 272 21.25 4.90 -25.26
N ALA A 273 20.58 3.85 -24.77
CA ALA A 273 19.18 3.56 -25.11
C ALA A 273 18.19 4.64 -24.64
N GLU A 274 18.57 5.48 -23.66
CA GLU A 274 17.80 6.67 -23.27
C GLU A 274 18.13 7.89 -24.14
N LEU A 275 19.40 8.12 -24.47
CA LEU A 275 19.84 9.20 -25.36
C LEU A 275 19.33 9.02 -26.80
N THR A 276 19.45 7.81 -27.38
CA THR A 276 18.88 7.46 -28.69
C THR A 276 17.35 7.59 -28.70
N ARG A 277 16.67 7.38 -27.56
CA ARG A 277 15.21 7.63 -27.45
C ARG A 277 14.86 9.13 -27.39
N GLY A 278 15.78 9.97 -26.91
CA GLY A 278 15.61 11.42 -26.80
C GLY A 278 15.93 12.18 -28.09
N VAL A 279 17.07 11.89 -28.73
CA VAL A 279 17.57 12.63 -29.92
C VAL A 279 17.83 11.75 -31.15
N GLY A 280 17.49 10.45 -31.10
CA GLY A 280 17.69 9.54 -32.23
C GLY A 280 19.15 9.24 -32.53
N ASN A 281 19.42 8.90 -33.79
CA ASN A 281 20.74 8.50 -34.30
C ASN A 281 21.84 9.56 -34.10
N GLU A 282 21.47 10.83 -33.84
CA GLU A 282 22.43 11.89 -33.53
C GLU A 282 23.16 11.64 -32.19
N ALA A 283 22.54 10.90 -31.25
CA ALA A 283 23.21 10.46 -30.03
C ALA A 283 24.38 9.51 -30.33
N GLU A 284 24.18 8.56 -31.25
CA GLU A 284 25.19 7.57 -31.64
C GLU A 284 26.32 8.21 -32.44
N LYS A 285 25.99 9.20 -33.29
CA LYS A 285 26.97 10.03 -34.00
C LYS A 285 27.82 10.86 -33.04
N LEU A 286 27.22 11.63 -32.13
CA LEU A 286 27.96 12.45 -31.16
C LEU A 286 28.77 11.59 -30.16
N LEU A 287 28.28 10.40 -29.80
CA LEU A 287 29.03 9.42 -29.03
C LEU A 287 30.24 8.89 -29.81
N GLY A 288 30.08 8.61 -31.11
CA GLY A 288 31.17 8.19 -32.00
C GLY A 288 32.24 9.28 -32.16
N GLU A 289 31.83 10.52 -32.43
CA GLU A 289 32.71 11.69 -32.50
C GLU A 289 33.47 11.91 -31.17
N ALA A 290 32.78 11.80 -30.02
CA ALA A 290 33.41 11.97 -28.71
C ALA A 290 34.39 10.83 -28.40
N LYS A 291 34.04 9.58 -28.75
CA LYS A 291 34.94 8.43 -28.62
C LYS A 291 36.21 8.61 -29.45
N GLN A 292 36.07 8.95 -30.74
CA GLN A 292 37.19 9.19 -31.65
C GLN A 292 38.10 10.33 -31.18
N LYS A 293 37.55 11.32 -30.47
CA LYS A 293 38.27 12.50 -29.98
C LYS A 293 38.92 12.33 -28.59
N TYR A 294 38.43 11.40 -27.77
CA TYR A 294 38.78 11.32 -26.33
C TYR A 294 39.23 9.94 -25.82
N SER A 295 39.26 8.88 -26.64
CA SER A 295 39.71 7.55 -26.18
C SER A 295 41.25 7.44 -26.09
N GLY A 296 41.79 7.37 -24.87
CA GLY A 296 43.20 7.08 -24.56
C GLY A 296 43.47 7.09 -23.06
N SER A 297 44.41 6.28 -22.56
CA SER A 297 44.62 6.11 -21.10
C SER A 297 45.17 7.38 -20.43
N PRO A 298 44.70 7.76 -19.23
CA PRO A 298 45.30 8.84 -18.45
C PRO A 298 46.67 8.51 -17.83
N GLU A 299 47.01 7.23 -17.65
CA GLU A 299 48.06 6.80 -16.71
C GLU A 299 49.51 7.01 -17.21
N GLU A 300 49.74 7.15 -18.52
CA GLU A 300 51.08 7.38 -19.11
C GLU A 300 51.52 8.87 -19.13
N LYS A 301 50.66 9.82 -18.72
CA LYS A 301 50.96 11.27 -18.89
C LYS A 301 51.61 11.96 -17.70
N THR A 302 51.84 11.25 -16.59
CA THR A 302 52.30 11.88 -15.34
C THR A 302 53.84 11.97 -15.23
N GLU A 303 54.61 11.11 -15.90
CA GLU A 303 56.08 11.11 -15.83
C GLU A 303 56.77 12.04 -16.86
N LEU A 304 56.00 12.67 -17.76
CA LEU A 304 56.51 13.50 -18.86
C LEU A 304 56.17 14.99 -18.74
N SER A 305 55.66 15.43 -17.57
CA SER A 305 55.28 16.83 -17.32
C SER A 305 56.11 17.57 -16.26
N GLU A 306 57.04 16.90 -15.57
CA GLU A 306 58.02 17.57 -14.67
C GLU A 306 59.36 17.89 -15.36
N VAL A 307 59.49 17.61 -16.67
CA VAL A 307 60.63 18.04 -17.49
C VAL A 307 60.08 18.86 -18.66
N MET A 308 60.74 19.99 -18.95
CA MET A 308 60.41 20.93 -20.04
C MET A 308 59.18 21.84 -19.84
N GLU A 309 59.15 22.60 -18.72
CA GLU A 309 58.91 24.04 -18.92
C GLU A 309 60.11 24.65 -19.66
N SER A 310 59.86 25.74 -20.40
CA SER A 310 60.73 26.32 -21.45
C SER A 310 60.84 25.45 -22.72
N SER A 311 60.69 25.97 -23.94
CA SER A 311 60.38 27.35 -24.37
C SER A 311 59.82 27.39 -25.81
N GLY A 312 59.42 28.57 -26.29
CA GLY A 312 59.35 28.85 -27.75
C GLY A 312 57.96 28.82 -28.39
N GLN A 313 57.54 29.98 -28.90
CA GLN A 313 56.32 30.18 -29.70
C GLN A 313 56.55 29.78 -31.17
N ALA A 314 55.52 29.33 -31.90
CA ALA A 314 55.19 29.76 -33.28
C ALA A 314 53.90 29.11 -33.85
N LYS A 315 53.41 29.65 -34.98
CA LYS A 315 52.29 29.17 -35.84
C LYS A 315 52.84 28.86 -37.27
N PRO A 316 52.00 28.69 -38.32
CA PRO A 316 51.20 27.52 -38.72
C PRO A 316 51.55 27.01 -40.15
N GLY A 317 50.87 25.99 -40.70
CA GLY A 317 51.05 25.62 -42.14
C GLY A 317 50.15 24.49 -42.70
N ASN A 318 49.71 24.68 -43.94
CA ASN A 318 48.64 24.00 -44.71
C ASN A 318 48.86 22.53 -45.22
N GLU A 319 47.73 21.78 -45.26
CA GLU A 319 47.11 21.04 -46.42
C GLU A 319 47.77 19.87 -47.22
N VAL A 320 46.97 18.78 -47.38
CA VAL A 320 46.68 18.01 -48.66
C VAL A 320 47.80 17.08 -49.24
N PRO A 321 47.56 16.00 -50.05
CA PRO A 321 46.33 15.36 -50.60
C PRO A 321 46.14 13.83 -50.34
N VAL A 322 45.10 13.25 -50.97
CA VAL A 322 44.74 11.81 -51.15
C VAL A 322 45.63 11.08 -52.19
N PRO A 323 45.55 9.73 -52.34
CA PRO A 323 44.97 9.16 -53.58
C PRO A 323 44.19 7.81 -53.41
N ALA A 324 43.68 7.22 -54.50
CA ALA A 324 42.80 6.02 -54.54
C ALA A 324 43.08 5.04 -55.72
N ALA A 325 42.46 3.85 -55.72
CA ALA A 325 42.51 2.82 -56.80
C ALA A 325 41.22 1.92 -56.86
N VAL A 326 41.03 1.10 -57.92
CA VAL A 326 39.70 0.57 -58.38
C VAL A 326 39.77 -0.83 -59.06
N ARG A 327 38.62 -1.57 -59.14
CA ARG A 327 38.17 -2.66 -60.12
C ARG A 327 37.97 -4.09 -59.53
N VAL A 328 37.13 -5.04 -60.02
CA VAL A 328 35.96 -5.14 -60.98
C VAL A 328 35.24 -6.54 -60.84
N ALA A 329 33.91 -6.63 -61.12
CA ALA A 329 32.98 -7.75 -61.55
C ALA A 329 33.23 -9.27 -61.21
N ASN A 330 32.25 -10.21 -61.17
CA ASN A 330 31.13 -10.51 -62.11
C ASN A 330 30.00 -11.46 -61.52
N GLN A 331 28.95 -11.81 -62.31
CA GLN A 331 27.74 -12.63 -61.91
C GLN A 331 27.82 -14.16 -62.23
N PRO A 332 26.76 -14.99 -62.01
CA PRO A 332 25.66 -15.16 -63.02
C PRO A 332 24.20 -15.46 -62.54
N ASP A 333 23.23 -15.13 -63.42
CA ASP A 333 21.94 -15.78 -63.79
C ASP A 333 20.69 -15.94 -62.87
N SER A 334 19.54 -16.24 -63.52
CA SER A 334 18.13 -16.35 -63.04
C SER A 334 17.38 -17.44 -63.87
N PRO A 335 16.10 -17.88 -63.66
CA PRO A 335 14.89 -17.03 -63.87
C PRO A 335 13.52 -17.40 -63.18
N VAL A 336 12.59 -16.42 -63.15
CA VAL A 336 11.12 -16.48 -63.47
C VAL A 336 10.06 -17.21 -62.60
N GLU A 337 8.97 -16.45 -62.34
CA GLU A 337 7.54 -16.76 -62.05
C GLU A 337 7.08 -17.80 -61.00
N ASN A 338 6.24 -17.34 -60.07
CA ASN A 338 4.77 -17.36 -60.22
C ASN A 338 4.13 -16.19 -59.46
N ALA A 339 2.88 -15.82 -59.78
CA ALA A 339 2.17 -14.68 -59.19
C ALA A 339 0.87 -15.14 -58.50
N ASP A 340 0.38 -14.32 -57.56
CA ASP A 340 -1.01 -14.30 -57.12
C ASP A 340 -1.35 -12.93 -56.52
N ASP A 341 -2.63 -12.54 -56.52
CA ASP A 341 -3.07 -11.14 -56.41
C ASP A 341 -3.08 -10.54 -54.99
N ASN A 342 -2.89 -9.21 -54.93
CA ASN A 342 -3.28 -8.40 -53.78
C ASN A 342 -3.52 -6.94 -54.20
N GLU A 343 -4.73 -6.41 -53.98
CA GLU A 343 -5.11 -5.08 -54.44
C GLU A 343 -4.33 -3.96 -53.73
N LYS A 344 -3.60 -3.14 -54.49
CA LYS A 344 -3.00 -1.90 -53.96
C LYS A 344 -4.04 -0.79 -53.89
N GLN A 345 -4.53 -0.51 -52.69
CA GLN A 345 -5.22 0.76 -52.41
C GLN A 345 -4.30 1.94 -52.73
N SER A 346 -4.84 3.00 -53.32
CA SER A 346 -4.10 4.23 -53.63
C SER A 346 -3.72 4.99 -52.34
N PRO A 347 -2.59 5.73 -52.33
CA PRO A 347 -2.17 6.48 -51.16
C PRO A 347 -3.17 7.57 -50.78
N VAL A 348 -3.45 7.69 -49.49
CA VAL A 348 -4.53 8.54 -48.96
C VAL A 348 -3.94 9.81 -48.36
N LYS A 349 -4.38 10.99 -48.82
CA LYS A 349 -3.78 12.29 -48.47
C LYS A 349 -4.78 13.25 -47.83
N THR A 350 -4.31 14.13 -46.96
CA THR A 350 -5.09 15.26 -46.43
C THR A 350 -4.18 16.45 -46.13
N GLU A 351 -4.60 17.64 -46.56
CA GLU A 351 -3.83 18.89 -46.44
C GLU A 351 -4.56 19.92 -45.58
N LEU A 352 -3.80 20.62 -44.73
CA LEU A 352 -4.30 21.64 -43.80
C LEU A 352 -3.55 22.97 -43.95
N GLU A 353 -4.25 24.07 -43.74
CA GLU A 353 -3.68 25.40 -43.57
C GLU A 353 -3.93 25.98 -42.18
N PHE A 354 -3.05 26.90 -41.77
CA PHE A 354 -3.18 27.69 -40.55
C PHE A 354 -2.75 29.14 -40.81
N LYS A 355 -3.65 30.07 -40.52
CA LYS A 355 -3.49 31.50 -40.77
C LYS A 355 -3.88 32.33 -39.55
N ASP A 356 -2.94 33.17 -39.11
CA ASP A 356 -3.11 34.22 -38.09
C ASP A 356 -2.43 35.51 -38.58
N ASP A 357 -2.47 36.59 -37.79
CA ASP A 357 -1.92 37.91 -38.17
C ASP A 357 -0.40 37.93 -38.44
N LYS A 358 0.33 36.85 -38.11
CA LYS A 358 1.79 36.70 -38.21
C LYS A 358 2.22 35.38 -38.88
N SER A 359 1.30 34.44 -39.08
CA SER A 359 1.54 33.09 -39.60
C SER A 359 0.68 32.81 -40.84
N ASN A 360 1.28 32.23 -41.88
CA ASN A 360 0.53 31.60 -42.97
C ASN A 360 1.25 30.30 -43.35
N LYS A 361 0.73 29.15 -42.89
CA LYS A 361 1.45 27.87 -42.82
C LYS A 361 0.60 26.72 -43.37
N PHE A 362 1.23 25.78 -44.06
CA PHE A 362 0.60 24.51 -44.45
C PHE A 362 1.16 23.34 -43.63
N TRP A 363 0.36 22.28 -43.48
CA TRP A 363 0.77 20.96 -43.00
C TRP A 363 -0.09 19.90 -43.69
N SER A 364 0.52 18.89 -44.31
CA SER A 364 -0.19 17.75 -44.91
C SER A 364 0.34 16.42 -44.38
N ILE A 365 -0.50 15.39 -44.54
CA ILE A 365 -0.19 14.01 -44.19
C ILE A 365 -0.69 13.08 -45.29
N GLU A 366 0.08 12.04 -45.57
CA GLU A 366 -0.14 11.06 -46.62
C GLU A 366 0.19 9.67 -46.08
N VAL A 367 -0.61 8.66 -46.43
CA VAL A 367 -0.40 7.26 -46.02
C VAL A 367 -0.31 6.39 -47.26
N ASP A 368 0.82 5.70 -47.41
CA ASP A 368 1.12 4.76 -48.50
C ASP A 368 1.49 3.40 -47.91
N GLY A 369 0.53 2.48 -47.87
CA GLY A 369 0.65 1.21 -47.16
C GLY A 369 1.04 1.39 -45.69
N GLU A 370 2.24 0.93 -45.34
CA GLU A 370 2.79 1.02 -43.97
C GLU A 370 3.54 2.33 -43.69
N LYS A 371 3.64 3.24 -44.67
CA LYS A 371 4.36 4.50 -44.55
C LYS A 371 3.42 5.66 -44.21
N ILE A 372 3.89 6.54 -43.34
CA ILE A 372 3.29 7.84 -43.06
C ILE A 372 4.27 8.92 -43.51
N ILE A 373 3.84 9.79 -44.41
CA ILE A 373 4.58 10.96 -44.86
C ILE A 373 3.89 12.20 -44.29
N THR A 374 4.66 13.13 -43.72
CA THR A 374 4.16 14.43 -43.23
C THR A 374 4.99 15.56 -43.78
N SER A 375 4.34 16.61 -44.31
CA SER A 375 4.99 17.74 -44.96
C SER A 375 4.48 19.07 -44.42
N TRP A 376 5.33 20.08 -44.22
CA TRP A 376 4.90 21.37 -43.67
C TRP A 376 5.82 22.54 -44.01
N GLY A 377 5.27 23.75 -44.03
CA GLY A 377 6.03 24.96 -44.32
C GLY A 377 5.24 26.24 -44.17
N LYS A 378 5.86 27.37 -44.56
CA LYS A 378 5.14 28.60 -44.84
C LYS A 378 4.48 28.47 -46.22
N ILE A 379 3.24 28.93 -46.39
CA ILE A 379 2.58 28.88 -47.71
C ILE A 379 3.40 29.70 -48.71
N GLY A 380 3.63 29.14 -49.91
CA GLY A 380 4.56 29.67 -50.91
C GLY A 380 6.03 29.26 -50.73
N THR A 381 6.34 28.28 -49.88
CA THR A 381 7.69 27.70 -49.74
C THR A 381 7.66 26.19 -49.95
N LYS A 382 8.80 25.57 -50.32
CA LYS A 382 8.90 24.12 -50.56
C LYS A 382 8.58 23.24 -49.33
N GLY A 383 8.62 23.81 -48.13
CA GLY A 383 8.41 23.09 -46.87
C GLY A 383 9.52 22.10 -46.51
N VAL A 384 9.21 21.28 -45.51
CA VAL A 384 10.02 20.16 -45.00
C VAL A 384 9.12 18.93 -44.97
N GLN A 385 9.62 17.80 -45.45
CA GLN A 385 8.93 16.51 -45.48
C GLN A 385 9.64 15.50 -44.56
N LYS A 386 8.87 14.66 -43.88
CA LYS A 386 9.36 13.56 -43.04
C LYS A 386 8.53 12.30 -43.26
N GLU A 387 9.20 11.21 -43.61
CA GLU A 387 8.64 9.86 -43.70
C GLU A 387 8.84 9.10 -42.37
N GLN A 388 7.94 8.18 -42.07
CA GLN A 388 8.00 7.24 -40.94
C GLN A 388 7.27 5.94 -41.29
N SER A 389 7.90 4.78 -41.08
CA SER A 389 7.25 3.48 -41.20
C SER A 389 6.49 3.06 -39.94
N ALA A 390 5.39 2.34 -40.10
CA ALA A 390 4.65 1.63 -39.06
C ALA A 390 4.96 0.11 -39.07
N HIS A 391 4.25 -0.67 -38.24
CA HIS A 391 4.33 -2.15 -38.23
C HIS A 391 3.21 -2.83 -39.02
N SER A 392 2.23 -2.06 -39.51
CA SER A 392 1.17 -2.49 -40.40
C SER A 392 0.52 -1.27 -41.07
N ALA A 393 -0.20 -1.47 -42.18
CA ALA A 393 -0.99 -0.41 -42.82
C ALA A 393 -2.12 0.12 -41.91
N LYS A 394 -2.65 -0.71 -41.01
CA LYS A 394 -3.66 -0.27 -40.02
C LYS A 394 -3.05 0.67 -38.98
N ASP A 395 -1.86 0.33 -38.46
CA ASP A 395 -1.12 1.20 -37.54
C ASP A 395 -0.71 2.53 -38.19
N ALA A 396 -0.39 2.52 -39.49
CA ALA A 396 -0.12 3.72 -40.26
C ALA A 396 -1.35 4.64 -40.33
N MET A 397 -2.51 4.13 -40.73
CA MET A 397 -3.78 4.88 -40.74
C MET A 397 -4.17 5.41 -39.34
N ASP A 398 -4.15 4.56 -38.32
CA ASP A 398 -4.56 4.96 -36.97
C ASP A 398 -3.58 5.98 -36.34
N THR A 399 -2.32 5.98 -36.75
CA THR A 399 -1.33 7.00 -36.35
C THR A 399 -1.53 8.30 -37.13
N ALA A 400 -1.81 8.22 -38.44
CA ALA A 400 -2.12 9.39 -39.26
C ALA A 400 -3.39 10.12 -38.78
N LYS A 401 -4.48 9.38 -38.49
CA LYS A 401 -5.72 9.92 -37.89
C LYS A 401 -5.46 10.63 -36.55
N LYS A 402 -4.54 10.12 -35.71
CA LYS A 402 -4.14 10.78 -34.45
C LYS A 402 -3.37 12.09 -34.71
N LEU A 403 -2.44 12.11 -35.66
CA LEU A 403 -1.66 13.30 -36.03
C LEU A 403 -2.53 14.41 -36.65
N LEU A 404 -3.45 14.05 -37.55
CA LEU A 404 -4.44 14.95 -38.15
C LEU A 404 -5.28 15.64 -37.06
N ASN A 405 -5.86 14.86 -36.14
CA ASN A 405 -6.65 15.37 -35.02
C ASN A 405 -5.86 16.30 -34.07
N GLN A 406 -4.55 16.06 -33.87
CA GLN A 406 -3.69 16.97 -33.09
C GLN A 406 -3.45 18.31 -33.78
N LYS A 407 -3.55 18.40 -35.11
CA LYS A 407 -3.39 19.64 -35.88
C LYS A 407 -4.69 20.44 -35.93
N LEU A 408 -5.82 19.78 -36.17
CA LEU A 408 -7.15 20.40 -36.11
C LEU A 408 -7.40 21.04 -34.72
N LYS A 409 -7.05 20.35 -33.62
CA LYS A 409 -7.09 20.90 -32.26
C LYS A 409 -6.17 22.10 -32.00
N LYS A 410 -5.24 22.40 -32.91
CA LYS A 410 -4.34 23.57 -32.87
C LYS A 410 -4.79 24.68 -33.84
N GLY A 411 -6.04 24.63 -34.32
CA GLY A 411 -6.64 25.66 -35.17
C GLY A 411 -6.32 25.55 -36.66
N TYR A 412 -5.62 24.50 -37.09
CA TYR A 412 -5.45 24.21 -38.51
C TYR A 412 -6.80 23.80 -39.11
N LYS A 413 -7.06 24.18 -40.38
CA LYS A 413 -8.29 23.88 -41.13
C LYS A 413 -7.95 23.07 -42.38
N VAL A 414 -8.82 22.16 -42.78
CA VAL A 414 -8.63 21.34 -43.99
C VAL A 414 -8.75 22.21 -45.26
N THR A 415 -7.87 21.98 -46.22
CA THR A 415 -7.78 22.70 -47.49
C THR A 415 -7.55 21.71 -48.63
N GLY A 416 -8.59 20.92 -48.93
CA GLY A 416 -8.57 19.83 -49.90
C GLY A 416 -9.73 18.86 -49.66
N LYS A 417 -9.69 17.67 -50.25
CA LYS A 417 -10.49 16.55 -49.76
C LYS A 417 -9.92 16.03 -48.44
N ASP A 418 -10.79 15.70 -47.49
CA ASP A 418 -10.41 15.05 -46.23
C ASP A 418 -10.64 13.53 -46.34
N GLU A 419 -9.71 12.87 -47.01
CA GLU A 419 -9.80 11.43 -47.29
C GLU A 419 -9.48 10.59 -46.04
N LEU A 420 -8.91 11.19 -44.99
CA LEU A 420 -8.65 10.56 -43.70
C LEU A 420 -9.80 10.64 -42.69
N SER A 421 -10.69 11.65 -42.75
CA SER A 421 -11.78 11.79 -41.77
C SER A 421 -13.10 11.10 -42.14
N ASN A 422 -13.35 10.80 -43.42
CA ASN A 422 -14.57 10.07 -43.83
C ASN A 422 -14.71 8.69 -43.15
N GLY A 423 -13.59 8.01 -42.89
CA GLY A 423 -13.54 6.73 -42.15
C GLY A 423 -13.78 6.83 -40.64
N MET A 424 -14.76 7.66 -40.22
CA MET A 424 -15.25 7.82 -38.85
C MET A 424 -16.79 7.96 -38.75
N LYS A 425 -17.55 7.68 -39.82
CA LYS A 425 -19.03 7.71 -39.81
C LYS A 425 -19.76 6.39 -40.07
N GLU A 426 -19.07 5.32 -40.50
CA GLU A 426 -19.76 4.11 -40.98
C GLU A 426 -19.59 2.86 -40.09
N GLU A 427 -18.59 2.76 -39.20
CA GLU A 427 -18.49 1.67 -38.20
C GLU A 427 -19.48 1.84 -37.01
N ALA A 428 -20.70 2.31 -37.31
CA ALA A 428 -21.79 2.47 -36.34
C ALA A 428 -23.19 2.14 -36.90
N ASN A 429 -23.31 1.50 -38.08
CA ASN A 429 -24.49 0.72 -38.50
C ASN A 429 -24.28 -0.04 -39.82
N SER A 430 -23.88 -1.32 -39.78
CA SER A 430 -23.95 -2.23 -40.95
C SER A 430 -23.73 -3.72 -40.61
N VAL A 431 -24.76 -4.36 -40.04
CA VAL A 431 -24.96 -5.83 -40.01
C VAL A 431 -26.49 -6.02 -40.11
N ASN A 432 -27.12 -6.54 -41.17
CA ASN A 432 -26.65 -7.18 -42.41
C ASN A 432 -27.44 -6.64 -43.63
N VAL A 433 -27.12 -7.08 -44.85
CA VAL A 433 -27.96 -8.02 -45.63
C VAL A 433 -27.19 -8.47 -46.90
N MET A 434 -27.41 -9.71 -47.33
CA MET A 434 -26.98 -10.20 -48.64
C MET A 434 -28.00 -9.77 -49.71
N ASP A 435 -27.56 -9.05 -50.75
CA ASP A 435 -28.34 -8.96 -51.98
C ASP A 435 -28.24 -10.30 -52.74
N GLY A 436 -29.24 -11.15 -52.53
CA GLY A 436 -29.43 -12.34 -53.35
C GLY A 436 -30.13 -11.96 -54.66
N LYS A 437 -29.54 -12.32 -55.80
CA LYS A 437 -30.30 -12.43 -57.05
C LYS A 437 -31.05 -13.75 -57.05
N ASN A 438 -32.38 -13.65 -57.23
CA ASN A 438 -33.27 -14.43 -58.10
C ASN A 438 -32.92 -15.92 -58.35
N ASP A 439 -33.87 -16.85 -58.28
CA ASP A 439 -35.10 -16.80 -59.09
C ASP A 439 -36.44 -16.97 -58.35
N GLU A 440 -37.51 -16.75 -59.11
CA GLU A 440 -38.92 -16.78 -58.70
C GLU A 440 -39.47 -18.22 -58.51
N VAL A 441 -40.58 -18.38 -57.78
CA VAL A 441 -41.89 -18.83 -58.31
C VAL A 441 -42.92 -19.13 -57.18
N THR A 442 -43.85 -18.18 -57.02
CA THR A 442 -45.27 -18.31 -56.60
C THR A 442 -45.73 -18.91 -55.24
N SER A 443 -46.39 -18.01 -54.47
CA SER A 443 -47.74 -18.14 -53.86
C SER A 443 -47.94 -18.78 -52.47
N GLY A 444 -48.78 -18.16 -51.62
CA GLY A 444 -49.12 -18.72 -50.28
C GLY A 444 -49.90 -17.89 -49.21
N LYS A 445 -50.48 -16.71 -49.52
CA LYS A 445 -51.42 -15.89 -48.69
C LYS A 445 -51.38 -15.94 -47.13
N ALA A 446 -50.96 -14.80 -46.55
CA ALA A 446 -51.60 -14.01 -45.46
C ALA A 446 -51.79 -14.57 -44.02
N ALA A 447 -51.27 -13.82 -43.01
CA ALA A 447 -52.09 -13.04 -42.04
C ALA A 447 -51.24 -12.19 -41.04
N ALA A 448 -51.67 -10.92 -40.82
CA ALA A 448 -51.53 -10.03 -39.65
C ALA A 448 -50.16 -9.75 -38.94
N GLU A 449 -49.97 -8.47 -38.56
CA GLU A 449 -48.92 -7.95 -37.65
C GLU A 449 -49.41 -7.95 -36.17
N PRO A 450 -48.51 -7.63 -35.21
CA PRO A 450 -48.88 -6.61 -34.20
C PRO A 450 -47.80 -5.51 -33.98
N GLU A 451 -48.21 -4.47 -33.23
CA GLU A 451 -47.67 -3.11 -33.27
C GLU A 451 -46.40 -2.79 -32.45
N ASN A 452 -45.83 -1.62 -32.72
CA ASN A 452 -44.74 -0.96 -32.01
C ASN A 452 -45.26 -0.10 -30.84
N THR A 453 -44.58 -0.07 -29.68
CA THR A 453 -44.99 0.73 -28.50
C THR A 453 -43.95 1.79 -28.14
N GLY A 454 -44.43 2.99 -27.76
CA GLY A 454 -43.61 4.16 -27.45
C GLY A 454 -43.00 4.18 -26.03
N PRO A 455 -42.28 5.27 -25.67
CA PRO A 455 -41.68 5.42 -24.34
C PRO A 455 -42.72 5.38 -23.23
N GLN A 456 -42.32 4.88 -22.07
CA GLN A 456 -43.20 4.58 -20.93
C GLN A 456 -42.93 5.53 -19.75
N ASP A 457 -43.95 5.77 -18.93
CA ASP A 457 -43.85 6.63 -17.76
C ASP A 457 -42.83 6.07 -16.76
N GLY A 458 -41.75 6.81 -16.54
CA GLY A 458 -40.56 6.38 -15.79
C GLY A 458 -39.27 6.36 -16.62
N ASP A 459 -39.34 6.34 -17.96
CA ASP A 459 -38.17 6.40 -18.84
C ASP A 459 -37.33 7.67 -18.58
N THR A 460 -36.00 7.57 -18.67
CA THR A 460 -35.10 8.72 -18.43
C THR A 460 -34.14 8.96 -19.58
N LYS A 461 -33.82 10.24 -19.87
CA LYS A 461 -32.81 10.62 -20.86
C LYS A 461 -32.05 11.88 -20.45
N GLN A 462 -30.80 12.00 -20.88
CA GLN A 462 -30.01 13.21 -20.63
C GLN A 462 -30.27 14.27 -21.71
N GLY A 463 -30.60 15.49 -21.26
CA GLY A 463 -30.62 16.71 -22.06
C GLY A 463 -29.47 17.63 -21.69
N ALA A 464 -29.30 18.72 -22.46
CA ALA A 464 -28.19 19.68 -22.31
C ALA A 464 -28.11 20.36 -20.93
N GLU A 465 -29.20 20.36 -20.15
CA GLU A 465 -29.28 20.95 -18.80
C GLU A 465 -29.65 19.93 -17.70
N GLY A 466 -29.42 18.64 -17.93
CA GLY A 466 -29.66 17.57 -16.94
C GLY A 466 -30.62 16.48 -17.41
N THR A 467 -31.00 15.60 -16.47
CA THR A 467 -31.88 14.45 -16.75
C THR A 467 -33.34 14.88 -16.89
N LEU A 468 -34.00 14.34 -17.91
CA LEU A 468 -35.44 14.40 -18.12
C LEU A 468 -36.05 13.04 -17.82
N VAL A 469 -37.26 13.02 -17.27
CA VAL A 469 -38.06 11.80 -17.02
C VAL A 469 -39.35 11.88 -17.83
N PHE A 470 -39.77 10.80 -18.47
CA PHE A 470 -41.05 10.71 -19.15
C PHE A 470 -42.15 10.47 -18.11
N GLN A 471 -43.12 11.38 -18.03
CA GLN A 471 -44.28 11.28 -17.15
C GLN A 471 -45.50 11.92 -17.83
N ASN A 472 -46.69 11.34 -17.66
CA ASN A 472 -47.94 11.78 -18.27
C ASN A 472 -47.81 12.02 -19.80
N GLY A 473 -47.03 11.17 -20.49
CA GLY A 473 -46.79 11.29 -21.93
C GLY A 473 -45.89 12.46 -22.36
N ARG A 474 -45.17 13.13 -21.44
CA ARG A 474 -44.25 14.24 -21.75
C ARG A 474 -42.92 14.11 -21.00
N TRP A 475 -41.88 14.76 -21.52
CA TRP A 475 -40.56 14.79 -20.87
C TRP A 475 -40.48 15.95 -19.86
N HIS A 476 -40.49 15.62 -18.58
CA HIS A 476 -40.37 16.56 -17.47
C HIS A 476 -38.91 16.72 -17.03
N LYS A 477 -38.49 17.96 -16.74
CA LYS A 477 -37.16 18.26 -16.17
C LYS A 477 -37.20 18.07 -14.65
N THR A 478 -36.27 17.31 -14.08
CA THR A 478 -36.20 17.10 -12.63
C THR A 478 -35.76 18.38 -11.92
N GLU A 479 -36.53 18.87 -10.94
CA GLU A 479 -36.13 20.03 -10.14
C GLU A 479 -34.95 19.72 -9.20
N ASN A 480 -34.09 20.72 -9.00
CA ASN A 480 -32.83 20.59 -8.27
C ASN A 480 -33.03 20.29 -6.77
N HIS A 481 -33.11 19.01 -6.41
CA HIS A 481 -32.52 18.56 -5.15
C HIS A 481 -30.99 18.60 -5.28
N TYR A 482 -30.32 19.15 -4.26
CA TYR A 482 -28.89 19.40 -4.29
C TYR A 482 -28.12 18.07 -4.17
N ALA A 483 -27.90 17.41 -5.32
CA ALA A 483 -27.23 16.12 -5.37
C ALA A 483 -25.83 16.22 -4.73
N PRO A 484 -25.46 15.28 -3.83
CA PRO A 484 -24.16 15.34 -3.16
C PRO A 484 -23.05 15.21 -4.20
N LYS A 485 -22.21 16.25 -4.33
CA LYS A 485 -21.02 16.19 -5.18
C LYS A 485 -20.14 15.04 -4.71
N VAL A 486 -20.07 13.98 -5.51
CA VAL A 486 -19.03 12.95 -5.39
C VAL A 486 -17.71 13.58 -5.84
N VAL A 487 -17.05 14.29 -4.93
CA VAL A 487 -15.75 14.94 -5.16
C VAL A 487 -14.78 13.86 -5.64
N SER A 488 -14.22 14.03 -6.83
CA SER A 488 -13.33 13.03 -7.38
C SER A 488 -12.01 13.04 -6.60
N ILE A 489 -11.37 11.88 -6.44
CA ILE A 489 -10.08 11.78 -5.73
C ILE A 489 -8.94 12.57 -6.41
N HIS A 490 -9.15 13.04 -7.64
CA HIS A 490 -8.22 13.90 -8.39
C HIS A 490 -8.40 15.40 -8.12
N GLU A 491 -9.54 15.83 -7.53
CA GLU A 491 -9.74 17.25 -7.15
C GLU A 491 -9.10 17.61 -5.79
N VAL A 492 -8.61 16.62 -5.03
CA VAL A 492 -7.96 16.85 -3.71
C VAL A 492 -6.48 17.26 -3.89
N ILE A 493 -6.26 18.24 -4.75
CA ILE A 493 -5.10 19.13 -4.65
C ILE A 493 -5.31 19.99 -3.39
N ARG A 494 -4.22 20.42 -2.74
CA ARG A 494 -4.34 21.42 -1.66
C ARG A 494 -5.02 22.67 -2.21
N GLN A 495 -6.13 23.09 -1.63
CA GLN A 495 -6.57 24.47 -1.79
C GLN A 495 -5.60 25.36 -1.00
N ASP A 496 -4.88 26.21 -1.72
CA ASP A 496 -4.13 27.30 -1.10
C ASP A 496 -5.09 28.31 -0.44
N GLU A 497 -4.60 29.00 0.58
CA GLU A 497 -5.39 29.98 1.34
C GLU A 497 -5.83 31.12 0.41
N LYS A 498 -7.15 31.32 0.21
CA LYS A 498 -7.64 32.38 -0.67
C LYS A 498 -7.30 33.74 -0.05
N ASP A 499 -6.45 34.52 -0.70
CA ASP A 499 -6.23 35.92 -0.30
C ASP A 499 -7.53 36.70 -0.49
N ILE A 500 -7.96 37.40 0.57
CA ILE A 500 -9.14 38.27 0.57
C ILE A 500 -8.78 39.73 0.85
N SER A 501 -7.52 40.13 0.64
CA SER A 501 -7.07 41.52 0.86
C SER A 501 -7.79 42.52 -0.04
N GLY A 502 -8.28 42.09 -1.21
CA GLY A 502 -9.16 42.88 -2.10
C GLY A 502 -10.66 42.86 -1.76
N TRP A 503 -11.11 42.03 -0.80
CA TRP A 503 -12.54 41.97 -0.45
C TRP A 503 -12.98 43.18 0.37
N LYS A 504 -14.16 43.71 0.03
CA LYS A 504 -14.75 44.86 0.70
C LYS A 504 -15.36 44.42 2.03
N GLN A 505 -14.98 45.06 3.13
CA GLN A 505 -15.70 44.86 4.39
C GLN A 505 -17.03 45.62 4.34
N VAL A 506 -18.14 44.92 4.58
CA VAL A 506 -19.51 45.43 4.46
C VAL A 506 -20.33 45.32 5.75
N GLY A 507 -19.74 44.79 6.82
CA GLY A 507 -20.38 44.74 8.15
C GLY A 507 -19.39 44.47 9.29
N ALA A 508 -19.89 44.64 10.51
CA ALA A 508 -19.14 44.51 11.76
C ALA A 508 -18.82 43.04 12.11
N GLN A 509 -18.01 42.86 13.16
CA GLN A 509 -17.71 41.57 13.79
C GLN A 509 -18.91 41.06 14.61
N GLU A 510 -19.16 39.76 14.54
CA GLU A 510 -20.05 39.02 15.42
C GLU A 510 -19.29 37.88 16.14
N GLY A 511 -19.52 37.72 17.45
CA GLY A 511 -18.81 36.74 18.27
C GLY A 511 -17.38 37.15 18.68
N SER A 512 -16.63 36.19 19.22
CA SER A 512 -15.40 36.45 19.99
C SER A 512 -14.08 36.49 19.19
N ASN A 513 -14.09 36.09 17.92
CA ASN A 513 -12.89 36.12 17.06
C ASN A 513 -12.89 37.38 16.20
N GLU A 514 -11.71 37.95 15.96
CA GLU A 514 -11.51 39.07 15.02
C GLU A 514 -12.14 38.75 13.65
N GLY A 515 -12.99 39.63 13.11
CA GLY A 515 -13.73 39.27 11.91
C GLY A 515 -14.73 40.31 11.41
N GLY A 516 -15.65 39.87 10.56
CA GLY A 516 -16.76 40.67 10.07
C GLY A 516 -17.38 40.14 8.78
N TYR A 517 -18.35 40.88 8.26
CA TYR A 517 -18.95 40.59 6.95
C TYR A 517 -18.13 41.22 5.82
N PHE A 518 -17.85 40.41 4.80
CA PHE A 518 -17.11 40.78 3.60
C PHE A 518 -17.93 40.49 2.36
N GLU A 519 -17.65 41.22 1.29
CA GLU A 519 -18.22 41.07 -0.04
C GLU A 519 -17.07 40.86 -1.01
N ASP A 520 -17.14 39.79 -1.81
CA ASP A 520 -16.13 39.50 -2.83
C ASP A 520 -16.41 40.23 -4.15
N GLU A 521 -15.49 40.11 -5.11
CA GLU A 521 -15.56 40.76 -6.43
C GLU A 521 -16.82 40.39 -7.25
N ALA A 522 -17.51 39.29 -6.89
CA ALA A 522 -18.77 38.87 -7.52
C ALA A 522 -20.02 39.31 -6.73
N GLY A 523 -19.86 40.13 -5.69
CA GLY A 523 -20.94 40.57 -4.81
C GLY A 523 -21.43 39.50 -3.82
N GLN A 524 -20.76 38.34 -3.72
CA GLN A 524 -21.13 37.31 -2.76
C GLN A 524 -20.67 37.73 -1.36
N LYS A 525 -21.61 37.68 -0.42
CA LYS A 525 -21.33 37.96 1.00
C LYS A 525 -20.78 36.74 1.73
N TRP A 526 -19.82 36.99 2.61
CA TRP A 526 -19.12 36.01 3.43
C TRP A 526 -19.01 36.55 4.85
N TYR A 527 -19.06 35.67 5.85
CA TYR A 527 -18.65 36.00 7.21
C TYR A 527 -17.25 35.44 7.46
N CYS A 528 -16.29 36.31 7.76
CA CYS A 528 -14.88 35.94 7.87
C CYS A 528 -14.39 36.06 9.31
N LYS A 529 -13.74 35.01 9.83
CA LYS A 529 -13.14 34.94 11.17
C LYS A 529 -11.63 34.72 11.07
N PHE A 530 -10.86 35.45 11.87
CA PHE A 530 -9.41 35.35 12.00
C PHE A 530 -9.05 34.99 13.45
N PRO A 531 -9.11 33.69 13.83
CA PRO A 531 -8.70 33.25 15.16
C PRO A 531 -7.19 33.46 15.37
N SER A 532 -6.77 33.61 16.62
CA SER A 532 -5.36 33.82 16.99
C SER A 532 -4.45 32.60 16.76
N ASP A 533 -5.03 31.43 16.52
CA ASP A 533 -4.33 30.19 16.14
C ASP A 533 -4.89 29.73 14.78
N GLU A 534 -4.04 29.68 13.75
CA GLU A 534 -4.40 29.18 12.41
C GLU A 534 -4.94 27.74 12.44
N ASN A 535 -4.60 26.95 13.45
CA ASN A 535 -5.10 25.60 13.65
C ASN A 535 -6.57 25.57 14.07
N MET A 536 -7.11 26.65 14.63
CA MET A 536 -8.57 26.77 14.84
C MET A 536 -9.29 26.93 13.49
N ALA A 537 -8.81 27.81 12.61
CA ALA A 537 -9.40 27.99 11.28
C ALA A 537 -9.33 26.69 10.44
N LYS A 538 -8.18 26.00 10.46
CA LYS A 538 -7.99 24.69 9.82
C LYS A 538 -8.93 23.62 10.42
N SER A 539 -9.12 23.60 11.74
CA SER A 539 -10.08 22.71 12.39
C SER A 539 -11.55 23.02 12.05
N GLU A 540 -11.93 24.29 11.94
CA GLU A 540 -13.29 24.71 11.59
C GLU A 540 -13.62 24.35 10.13
N VAL A 541 -12.71 24.63 9.19
CA VAL A 541 -12.85 24.22 7.78
C VAL A 541 -12.89 22.69 7.64
N LEU A 542 -11.99 21.96 8.31
CA LEU A 542 -12.04 20.49 8.31
C LEU A 542 -13.37 19.95 8.85
N ALA A 543 -13.90 20.53 9.94
CA ALA A 543 -15.20 20.14 10.46
C ALA A 543 -16.31 20.36 9.41
N GLY A 544 -16.35 21.54 8.77
CA GLY A 544 -17.27 21.84 7.68
C GLY A 544 -17.19 20.82 6.53
N LYS A 545 -15.97 20.48 6.08
CA LYS A 545 -15.78 19.47 5.01
C LYS A 545 -16.17 18.05 5.42
N LEU A 546 -16.14 17.73 6.71
CA LEU A 546 -16.65 16.45 7.24
C LEU A 546 -18.19 16.45 7.32
N TYR A 547 -18.85 17.57 7.65
CA TYR A 547 -20.31 17.70 7.53
C TYR A 547 -20.78 17.63 6.07
N GLU A 548 -20.15 18.39 5.16
CA GLU A 548 -20.41 18.36 3.71
C GLU A 548 -20.32 16.93 3.18
N ALA A 549 -19.26 16.19 3.54
CA ALA A 549 -19.07 14.79 3.13
C ALA A 549 -20.09 13.81 3.73
N CYS A 550 -20.67 14.11 4.89
CA CYS A 550 -21.79 13.37 5.49
C CYS A 550 -23.15 13.73 4.88
N GLY A 551 -23.21 14.69 3.94
CA GLY A 551 -24.47 15.21 3.39
C GLY A 551 -25.22 16.14 4.36
N ILE A 552 -24.54 16.66 5.39
CA ILE A 552 -25.13 17.58 6.37
C ILE A 552 -24.89 19.02 5.93
N GLU A 553 -25.93 19.83 6.03
CA GLU A 553 -25.93 21.20 5.52
C GLU A 553 -25.26 22.16 6.50
N VAL A 554 -24.17 22.75 6.02
CA VAL A 554 -23.37 23.82 6.63
C VAL A 554 -23.17 24.92 5.57
N PRO A 555 -22.94 26.19 5.97
CA PRO A 555 -22.36 27.18 5.08
C PRO A 555 -21.07 26.66 4.44
N ALA A 556 -20.85 26.96 3.16
CA ALA A 556 -19.62 26.55 2.48
C ALA A 556 -18.42 27.26 3.13
N LEU A 557 -17.55 26.46 3.78
CA LEU A 557 -16.35 26.96 4.47
C LEU A 557 -15.11 26.89 3.58
N SER A 558 -14.26 27.92 3.66
CA SER A 558 -13.00 28.04 2.93
C SER A 558 -11.89 28.61 3.84
N LEU A 559 -10.65 28.16 3.66
CA LEU A 559 -9.49 28.84 4.25
C LEU A 559 -9.19 30.12 3.48
N ILE A 560 -8.95 31.21 4.23
CA ILE A 560 -8.64 32.54 3.70
C ILE A 560 -7.36 33.12 4.32
N LYS A 561 -6.78 34.11 3.65
CA LYS A 561 -5.68 34.92 4.17
C LYS A 561 -6.03 36.41 4.06
N ARG A 562 -5.65 37.20 5.06
CA ARG A 562 -5.70 38.67 5.00
C ARG A 562 -4.61 39.25 5.91
N ASN A 563 -3.82 40.20 5.40
CA ASN A 563 -2.73 40.83 6.16
C ASN A 563 -1.78 39.81 6.84
N GLY A 564 -1.50 38.69 6.16
CA GLY A 564 -0.69 37.58 6.68
C GLY A 564 -1.42 36.61 7.63
N LYS A 565 -2.51 37.01 8.28
CA LYS A 565 -3.32 36.13 9.15
C LYS A 565 -4.11 35.12 8.31
N VAL A 566 -4.15 33.87 8.78
CA VAL A 566 -5.01 32.81 8.25
C VAL A 566 -6.37 32.87 8.97
N GLY A 567 -7.45 32.67 8.24
CA GLY A 567 -8.81 32.67 8.75
C GLY A 567 -9.72 31.68 8.03
N VAL A 568 -11.00 31.72 8.39
CA VAL A 568 -12.08 30.98 7.74
C VAL A 568 -13.10 31.97 7.17
N ALA A 569 -13.49 31.78 5.90
CA ALA A 569 -14.67 32.40 5.32
C ALA A 569 -15.82 31.38 5.34
N SER A 570 -16.96 31.81 5.90
CA SER A 570 -18.23 31.09 5.87
C SER A 570 -19.16 31.79 4.89
N LYS A 571 -19.71 31.07 3.90
CA LYS A 571 -20.60 31.68 2.91
C LYS A 571 -21.89 32.20 3.57
N PHE A 572 -22.25 33.47 3.36
CA PHE A 572 -23.49 33.99 3.93
C PHE A 572 -24.71 33.31 3.32
N VAL A 573 -25.61 32.84 4.19
CA VAL A 573 -26.89 32.21 3.84
C VAL A 573 -28.01 33.14 4.30
N SER A 574 -28.82 33.63 3.37
CA SER A 574 -29.96 34.50 3.66
C SER A 574 -31.16 33.73 4.24
N GLY A 575 -32.00 34.42 5.00
CA GLY A 575 -33.25 33.86 5.51
C GLY A 575 -33.13 32.90 6.71
N LEU A 576 -31.94 32.79 7.33
CA LEU A 576 -31.77 32.03 8.57
C LEU A 576 -32.36 32.78 9.78
N GLN A 577 -32.98 32.02 10.68
CA GLN A 577 -33.64 32.52 11.89
C GLN A 577 -33.27 31.65 13.11
N LYS A 578 -33.13 32.28 14.27
CA LYS A 578 -32.96 31.61 15.57
C LYS A 578 -34.35 31.31 16.14
N ASP A 579 -34.78 30.05 16.07
CA ASP A 579 -36.10 29.61 16.54
C ASP A 579 -35.99 28.36 17.41
N LYS A 580 -35.68 28.59 18.69
CA LYS A 580 -35.50 27.56 19.71
C LYS A 580 -36.61 26.50 19.73
N ASP A 581 -37.87 26.95 19.75
CA ASP A 581 -39.02 26.08 20.03
C ASP A 581 -39.52 25.30 18.79
N LYS A 582 -39.04 25.69 17.59
CA LYS A 582 -39.18 24.89 16.35
C LYS A 582 -38.03 23.90 16.12
N LEU A 583 -36.79 24.19 16.54
CA LEU A 583 -35.59 23.42 16.17
C LEU A 583 -35.77 21.89 16.31
N SER A 584 -36.22 21.40 17.47
CA SER A 584 -36.40 19.97 17.75
C SER A 584 -37.40 19.22 16.83
N LYS A 585 -38.14 19.95 15.98
CA LYS A 585 -39.14 19.42 15.04
C LYS A 585 -38.72 19.56 13.58
N LEU A 586 -37.59 20.19 13.28
CA LEU A 586 -37.15 20.48 11.92
C LEU A 586 -36.30 19.36 11.32
N SER A 587 -36.44 19.17 10.01
CA SER A 587 -35.48 18.41 9.20
C SER A 587 -34.07 18.99 9.35
N GLY A 588 -33.05 18.16 9.12
CA GLY A 588 -31.63 18.48 9.34
C GLY A 588 -31.17 18.36 10.79
N VAL A 589 -32.04 18.42 11.79
CA VAL A 589 -31.64 18.25 13.21
C VAL A 589 -31.24 16.82 13.50
N ALA A 590 -32.18 15.88 13.30
CA ALA A 590 -31.95 14.46 13.55
C ALA A 590 -30.85 13.91 12.65
N GLU A 591 -30.90 14.20 11.36
CA GLU A 591 -30.08 13.61 10.31
C GLU A 591 -28.57 13.89 10.49
N GLY A 592 -28.23 15.02 11.12
CA GLY A 592 -26.85 15.38 11.45
C GLY A 592 -26.40 14.98 12.87
N PHE A 593 -27.29 14.53 13.75
CA PHE A 593 -26.99 14.31 15.18
C PHE A 593 -25.79 13.40 15.43
N ALA A 594 -25.71 12.24 14.78
CA ALA A 594 -24.53 11.38 14.93
C ALA A 594 -23.26 11.96 14.30
N VAL A 595 -23.36 12.90 13.37
CA VAL A 595 -22.20 13.64 12.82
C VAL A 595 -21.72 14.67 13.83
N ASP A 596 -22.63 15.40 14.48
CA ASP A 596 -22.32 16.30 15.60
C ASP A 596 -21.62 15.53 16.73
N ALA A 597 -22.16 14.36 17.10
CA ALA A 597 -21.56 13.49 18.11
C ALA A 597 -20.20 12.93 17.63
N TRP A 598 -20.11 12.39 16.42
CA TRP A 598 -18.88 11.82 15.85
C TRP A 598 -17.74 12.84 15.80
N LEU A 599 -18.01 14.07 15.38
CA LEU A 599 -17.04 15.17 15.36
C LEU A 599 -16.85 15.82 16.74
N GLY A 600 -17.64 15.44 17.75
CA GLY A 600 -17.55 15.97 19.11
C GLY A 600 -17.93 17.45 19.19
N ASN A 601 -18.95 17.88 18.44
CA ASN A 601 -19.40 19.27 18.38
C ASN A 601 -20.25 19.64 19.61
N TRP A 602 -19.56 19.91 20.73
CA TRP A 602 -20.19 20.20 22.01
C TRP A 602 -20.97 21.53 22.04
N ASP A 603 -20.82 22.37 21.02
CA ASP A 603 -21.49 23.68 20.91
C ASP A 603 -22.38 23.78 19.66
N VAL A 604 -22.84 22.63 19.11
CA VAL A 604 -23.65 22.59 17.87
C VAL A 604 -24.87 23.50 17.88
N VAL A 605 -25.56 23.66 19.02
CA VAL A 605 -26.72 24.55 19.15
C VAL A 605 -26.29 26.00 19.40
N GLY A 606 -25.15 26.22 20.05
CA GLY A 606 -24.73 27.50 20.61
C GLY A 606 -25.49 27.85 21.89
N LEU A 607 -24.89 28.67 22.75
CA LEU A 607 -25.51 29.11 24.00
C LEU A 607 -26.79 29.94 23.77
N GLY A 608 -26.89 30.62 22.61
CA GLY A 608 -28.00 31.49 22.23
C GLY A 608 -28.87 30.92 21.10
N TYR A 609 -28.85 29.60 20.85
CA TYR A 609 -29.52 28.96 19.71
C TYR A 609 -29.10 29.57 18.37
N ASP A 610 -27.80 29.84 18.26
CA ASP A 610 -27.17 30.66 17.25
C ASP A 610 -26.24 29.89 16.32
N ASN A 611 -25.74 28.72 16.73
CA ASN A 611 -24.93 27.85 15.86
C ASN A 611 -25.80 26.87 15.05
N LEU A 612 -27.04 26.61 15.48
CA LEU A 612 -28.04 25.82 14.74
C LEU A 612 -29.26 26.71 14.47
N GLN A 613 -29.45 27.14 13.21
CA GLN A 613 -30.51 28.07 12.81
C GLN A 613 -31.41 27.46 11.73
N CYS A 614 -32.63 27.97 11.56
CA CYS A 614 -33.59 27.43 10.59
C CYS A 614 -33.83 28.35 9.39
N ASN A 615 -34.04 27.76 8.21
CA ASN A 615 -34.51 28.44 7.00
C ASN A 615 -36.05 28.33 6.80
N GLY A 616 -36.79 28.09 7.89
CA GLY A 616 -38.24 27.83 7.88
C GLY A 616 -38.66 26.39 7.55
N LYS A 617 -37.81 25.57 6.89
CA LYS A 617 -38.09 24.15 6.60
C LYS A 617 -37.08 23.16 7.21
N LYS A 618 -35.83 23.61 7.38
CA LYS A 618 -34.68 22.79 7.78
C LYS A 618 -33.77 23.57 8.73
N ALA A 619 -33.11 22.86 9.64
CA ALA A 619 -32.06 23.38 10.48
C ALA A 619 -30.68 23.19 9.83
N ILE A 620 -29.87 24.25 9.87
CA ILE A 620 -28.54 24.36 9.26
C ILE A 620 -27.53 24.70 10.36
N ARG A 621 -26.36 24.05 10.31
CA ARG A 621 -25.27 24.25 11.27
C ARG A 621 -24.41 25.41 10.79
N VAL A 622 -24.66 26.59 11.34
CA VAL A 622 -24.07 27.87 10.91
C VAL A 622 -22.64 28.05 11.42
N ASP A 623 -22.36 27.53 12.63
CA ASP A 623 -21.01 27.46 13.19
C ASP A 623 -20.66 26.03 13.58
N VAL A 624 -19.42 25.63 13.32
CA VAL A 624 -18.86 24.31 13.60
C VAL A 624 -17.48 24.37 14.28
N GLY A 625 -17.02 25.57 14.70
CA GLY A 625 -15.77 25.75 15.44
C GLY A 625 -15.75 25.05 16.82
N GLY A 626 -16.93 24.66 17.33
CA GLY A 626 -17.09 23.80 18.50
C GLY A 626 -16.74 22.31 18.28
N ALA A 627 -16.41 21.90 17.05
CA ALA A 627 -16.11 20.51 16.68
C ALA A 627 -14.62 20.13 16.84
N LEU A 628 -14.31 18.86 16.56
CA LEU A 628 -12.97 18.26 16.59
C LEU A 628 -12.23 18.55 17.90
N GLU A 629 -10.96 18.97 17.86
CA GLU A 629 -10.13 19.08 19.05
C GLU A 629 -10.37 20.36 19.88
N TYR A 630 -11.19 21.29 19.40
CA TYR A 630 -11.37 22.63 19.98
C TYR A 630 -12.77 22.82 20.57
N ARG A 631 -12.89 23.71 21.56
CA ARG A 631 -14.18 24.28 22.03
C ARG A 631 -14.43 25.62 21.33
N ALA A 632 -15.67 26.11 21.37
CA ALA A 632 -16.06 27.42 20.83
C ALA A 632 -15.12 28.58 21.23
N GLN A 633 -14.67 28.60 22.49
CA GLN A 633 -13.70 29.57 23.02
C GLN A 633 -12.23 29.23 22.70
N GLY A 634 -11.93 28.49 21.62
CA GLY A 634 -10.58 28.12 21.18
C GLY A 634 -9.77 27.18 22.09
N LYS A 635 -10.23 26.87 23.31
CA LYS A 635 -9.53 25.95 24.22
C LYS A 635 -9.66 24.50 23.75
N LYS A 636 -8.54 23.77 23.63
CA LYS A 636 -8.54 22.34 23.26
C LYS A 636 -9.30 21.48 24.28
N LYS A 637 -10.05 20.49 23.77
CA LYS A 637 -10.83 19.52 24.55
C LYS A 637 -9.97 18.48 25.29
N GLY A 638 -8.75 18.25 24.82
CA GLY A 638 -7.82 17.28 25.41
C GLY A 638 -8.37 15.85 25.41
N ASN A 639 -8.10 15.10 26.48
CA ASN A 639 -8.45 13.68 26.61
C ASN A 639 -9.96 13.39 26.53
N ALA A 640 -10.82 14.39 26.79
CA ALA A 640 -12.26 14.24 26.70
C ALA A 640 -12.77 14.12 25.25
N PHE A 641 -12.00 14.58 24.24
CA PHE A 641 -12.23 14.20 22.83
C PHE A 641 -11.50 12.89 22.52
N GLY A 642 -12.02 11.80 23.08
CA GLY A 642 -11.45 10.45 23.05
C GLY A 642 -11.87 9.61 21.83
N LEU A 643 -11.56 8.31 21.87
CA LEU A 643 -11.87 7.34 20.80
C LEU A 643 -13.34 6.89 20.80
N THR A 644 -14.03 7.02 21.94
CA THR A 644 -15.45 6.68 22.13
C THR A 644 -16.35 7.89 21.87
N VAL A 645 -17.52 7.68 21.29
CA VAL A 645 -18.50 8.75 21.00
C VAL A 645 -19.56 8.79 22.10
N SER A 646 -19.16 9.28 23.27
CA SER A 646 -20.07 9.55 24.41
C SER A 646 -21.06 10.69 24.12
N GLU A 647 -20.77 11.53 23.12
CA GLU A 647 -21.63 12.64 22.70
C GLU A 647 -23.00 12.20 22.19
N VAL A 648 -23.16 10.94 21.75
CA VAL A 648 -24.48 10.34 21.46
C VAL A 648 -25.42 10.38 22.67
N ASP A 649 -24.84 10.35 23.88
CA ASP A 649 -25.55 10.35 25.14
C ASP A 649 -25.48 11.76 25.79
N THR A 650 -24.30 12.38 25.84
CA THR A 650 -24.10 13.66 26.55
C THR A 650 -24.62 14.91 25.82
N LEU A 651 -24.89 14.86 24.50
CA LEU A 651 -25.63 15.92 23.81
C LEU A 651 -27.15 15.85 24.08
N ARG A 652 -27.63 14.79 24.73
CA ARG A 652 -29.05 14.57 25.07
C ARG A 652 -29.34 14.72 26.57
N ASP A 653 -28.28 14.77 27.39
CA ASP A 653 -28.34 14.91 28.84
C ASP A 653 -28.39 16.39 29.25
N ALA A 654 -29.54 16.82 29.79
CA ALA A 654 -29.76 18.19 30.23
C ALA A 654 -28.90 18.62 31.43
N SER A 655 -28.28 17.68 32.15
CA SER A 655 -27.32 17.99 33.22
C SER A 655 -25.90 18.27 32.68
N VAL A 656 -25.59 17.82 31.46
CA VAL A 656 -24.28 17.98 30.81
C VAL A 656 -24.29 19.07 29.74
N ASN A 657 -25.37 19.17 28.96
CA ASN A 657 -25.53 20.20 27.93
C ASN A 657 -27.02 20.59 27.77
N PRO A 658 -27.53 21.56 28.55
CA PRO A 658 -28.94 21.95 28.54
C PRO A 658 -29.46 22.38 27.16
N GLN A 659 -28.68 23.15 26.41
CA GLN A 659 -29.04 23.66 25.08
C GLN A 659 -29.12 22.54 24.04
N ALA A 660 -28.13 21.64 24.01
CA ALA A 660 -28.17 20.48 23.12
C ALA A 660 -29.30 19.52 23.51
N ALA A 661 -29.49 19.25 24.80
CA ALA A 661 -30.55 18.38 25.29
C ALA A 661 -31.95 18.91 24.95
N HIS A 662 -32.17 20.23 25.01
CA HIS A 662 -33.44 20.84 24.60
C HIS A 662 -33.80 20.53 23.13
N VAL A 663 -32.80 20.34 22.26
CA VAL A 663 -32.98 20.01 20.84
C VAL A 663 -32.99 18.49 20.60
N PHE A 664 -32.11 17.72 21.26
CA PHE A 664 -31.84 16.32 20.91
C PHE A 664 -32.36 15.26 21.92
N ALA A 665 -32.81 15.64 23.12
CA ALA A 665 -33.30 14.66 24.11
C ALA A 665 -34.47 13.84 23.56
N GLY A 666 -35.37 14.46 22.80
CA GLY A 666 -36.54 13.82 22.18
C GLY A 666 -36.27 12.91 20.98
N LEU A 667 -35.02 12.77 20.49
CA LEU A 667 -34.72 11.93 19.32
C LEU A 667 -35.04 10.45 19.56
N THR A 668 -35.75 9.83 18.63
CA THR A 668 -36.02 8.39 18.66
C THR A 668 -34.75 7.59 18.34
N GLN A 669 -34.71 6.31 18.73
CA GLN A 669 -33.57 5.45 18.38
C GLN A 669 -33.40 5.32 16.87
N ASP A 670 -34.49 5.28 16.09
CA ASP A 670 -34.41 5.12 14.64
C ASP A 670 -33.96 6.41 13.94
N GLN A 671 -34.35 7.59 14.45
CA GLN A 671 -33.75 8.87 14.03
C GLN A 671 -32.23 8.90 14.27
N ILE A 672 -31.78 8.40 15.42
CA ILE A 672 -30.35 8.32 15.74
C ILE A 672 -29.65 7.31 14.80
N LYS A 673 -30.23 6.13 14.56
CA LYS A 673 -29.73 5.14 13.60
C LYS A 673 -29.58 5.71 12.18
N GLU A 674 -30.60 6.40 11.67
CA GLU A 674 -30.54 7.08 10.36
C GLU A 674 -29.42 8.13 10.31
N SER A 675 -29.24 8.90 11.38
CA SER A 675 -28.10 9.84 11.47
C SER A 675 -26.74 9.13 11.49
N VAL A 676 -26.64 7.95 12.12
CA VAL A 676 -25.41 7.13 12.12
C VAL A 676 -25.08 6.63 10.71
N LYS A 677 -26.07 6.37 9.84
CA LYS A 677 -25.83 6.05 8.42
C LYS A 677 -24.98 7.11 7.74
N ASN A 678 -25.21 8.39 8.04
CA ASN A 678 -24.48 9.50 7.44
C ASN A 678 -22.99 9.52 7.84
N VAL A 679 -22.64 9.01 9.02
CA VAL A 679 -21.23 8.80 9.42
C VAL A 679 -20.65 7.52 8.81
N LEU A 680 -21.42 6.43 8.76
CA LEU A 680 -20.92 5.14 8.26
C LEU A 680 -20.67 5.12 6.74
N LYS A 681 -21.43 5.93 5.97
CA LYS A 681 -21.24 6.17 4.52
C LYS A 681 -19.83 6.64 4.15
N LEU A 682 -19.15 7.43 5.01
CA LEU A 682 -17.80 7.94 4.71
C LEU A 682 -16.77 6.82 4.71
N SER A 683 -15.99 6.68 3.63
CA SER A 683 -14.88 5.74 3.63
C SER A 683 -13.76 6.21 4.57
N ASP A 684 -13.04 5.27 5.21
CA ASP A 684 -11.87 5.57 6.04
C ASP A 684 -10.77 6.30 5.23
N ASN A 685 -10.75 6.12 3.91
CA ASN A 685 -9.83 6.84 3.03
C ASN A 685 -10.28 8.30 2.86
N SER A 686 -11.58 8.55 2.67
CA SER A 686 -12.16 9.89 2.58
C SER A 686 -11.88 10.71 3.84
N ILE A 687 -12.05 10.10 5.03
CA ILE A 687 -11.72 10.72 6.32
C ILE A 687 -10.23 11.12 6.37
N ARG A 688 -9.31 10.23 5.94
CA ARG A 688 -7.88 10.55 5.87
C ARG A 688 -7.57 11.66 4.86
N SER A 689 -8.13 11.61 3.65
CA SER A 689 -7.89 12.63 2.61
C SER A 689 -8.36 14.02 3.06
N LEU A 690 -9.55 14.12 3.65
CA LEU A 690 -10.04 15.38 4.21
C LEU A 690 -9.14 15.90 5.33
N CYS A 691 -8.73 15.03 6.27
CA CYS A 691 -7.78 15.41 7.31
C CYS A 691 -6.44 15.89 6.74
N PHE A 692 -5.86 15.21 5.73
CA PHE A 692 -4.59 15.60 5.12
C PHE A 692 -4.68 16.82 4.19
N ALA A 693 -5.87 17.18 3.71
CA ALA A 693 -6.12 18.40 2.95
C ALA A 693 -6.33 19.64 3.85
N TYR A 694 -7.15 19.52 4.91
CA TYR A 694 -7.64 20.67 5.68
C TYR A 694 -7.24 20.68 7.17
N GLY A 695 -6.65 19.61 7.69
CA GLY A 695 -6.49 19.40 9.12
C GLY A 695 -5.43 20.26 9.83
N PRO A 696 -5.60 20.52 11.14
CA PRO A 696 -4.66 21.28 11.95
C PRO A 696 -3.40 20.49 12.35
N GLY A 697 -2.31 21.23 12.59
CA GLY A 697 -1.06 20.74 13.16
C GLY A 697 -0.10 20.11 12.14
N SER A 698 0.91 19.41 12.65
CA SER A 698 1.85 18.67 11.81
C SER A 698 1.20 17.46 11.12
N LYS A 699 1.81 16.95 10.05
CA LYS A 699 1.37 15.70 9.38
C LYS A 699 1.16 14.52 10.36
N LYS A 700 1.90 14.50 11.49
CA LYS A 700 1.80 13.48 12.54
C LYS A 700 0.58 13.67 13.45
N GLU A 701 0.16 14.91 13.69
CA GLU A 701 -1.05 15.24 14.45
C GLU A 701 -2.30 15.07 13.59
N ILE A 702 -2.25 15.51 12.33
CA ILE A 702 -3.27 15.23 11.31
C ILE A 702 -3.53 13.73 11.18
N GLY A 703 -2.47 12.91 11.11
CA GLY A 703 -2.59 11.45 11.08
C GLY A 703 -3.33 10.89 12.31
N LYS A 704 -2.96 11.35 13.52
CA LYS A 704 -3.65 10.98 14.78
C LYS A 704 -5.11 11.43 14.80
N LEU A 705 -5.44 12.60 14.26
CA LEU A 705 -6.81 13.10 14.17
C LEU A 705 -7.65 12.23 13.23
N ALA A 706 -7.11 11.86 12.07
CA ALA A 706 -7.75 10.92 11.16
C ALA A 706 -7.96 9.52 11.79
N ASP A 707 -6.94 9.01 12.50
CA ASP A 707 -7.05 7.75 13.24
C ASP A 707 -8.13 7.83 14.34
N LYS A 708 -8.16 8.92 15.11
CA LYS A 708 -9.18 9.18 16.14
C LYS A 708 -10.59 9.19 15.53
N LEU A 709 -10.79 9.91 14.43
CA LEU A 709 -12.09 9.97 13.73
C LEU A 709 -12.51 8.60 13.17
N ILE A 710 -11.59 7.80 12.63
CA ILE A 710 -11.88 6.43 12.19
C ILE A 710 -12.28 5.53 13.37
N GLN A 711 -11.60 5.64 14.53
CA GLN A 711 -11.98 4.87 15.72
C GLN A 711 -13.33 5.32 16.29
N ARG A 712 -13.63 6.63 16.28
CA ARG A 712 -14.95 7.17 16.66
C ARG A 712 -16.07 6.68 15.72
N LYS A 713 -15.82 6.59 14.41
CA LYS A 713 -16.73 5.95 13.44
C LYS A 713 -16.93 4.46 13.77
N LYS A 714 -15.85 3.72 14.05
CA LYS A 714 -15.93 2.31 14.45
C LYS A 714 -16.70 2.10 15.76
N TYR A 715 -16.56 2.99 16.73
CA TYR A 715 -17.35 2.97 17.95
C TYR A 715 -18.86 3.09 17.66
N LEU A 716 -19.27 3.99 16.76
CA LEU A 716 -20.67 4.08 16.33
C LEU A 716 -21.14 2.80 15.62
N ALA A 717 -20.32 2.20 14.76
CA ALA A 717 -20.65 0.91 14.12
C ALA A 717 -20.76 -0.27 15.11
N VAL A 718 -20.10 -0.18 16.28
CA VAL A 718 -20.22 -1.17 17.36
C VAL A 718 -21.43 -0.87 18.27
N LYS A 719 -21.76 0.41 18.50
CA LYS A 719 -22.95 0.82 19.29
C LYS A 719 -24.27 0.62 18.53
N TYR A 720 -24.24 0.64 17.19
CA TYR A 720 -25.38 0.45 16.30
C TYR A 720 -25.12 -0.67 15.26
N PRO A 721 -25.00 -1.94 15.71
CA PRO A 721 -24.61 -3.05 14.85
C PRO A 721 -25.61 -3.34 13.73
N GLU A 722 -26.90 -3.10 13.96
CA GLU A 722 -27.97 -3.22 12.96
C GLU A 722 -27.75 -2.25 11.79
N VAL A 723 -27.37 -1.00 12.08
CA VAL A 723 -27.03 0.01 11.06
C VAL A 723 -25.73 -0.36 10.37
N ALA A 724 -24.74 -0.84 11.12
CA ALA A 724 -23.47 -1.30 10.56
C ALA A 724 -23.63 -2.49 9.61
N ASN A 725 -24.72 -3.27 9.70
CA ASN A 725 -25.02 -4.35 8.76
C ASN A 725 -25.38 -3.84 7.36
N GLU A 726 -26.09 -2.71 7.26
CA GLU A 726 -26.44 -2.07 5.98
C GLU A 726 -25.19 -1.59 5.22
N PHE A 727 -24.14 -1.19 5.94
CA PHE A 727 -22.86 -0.72 5.39
C PHE A 727 -21.78 -1.81 5.35
N ARG A 728 -22.12 -3.08 5.59
CA ARG A 728 -21.28 -4.19 5.17
C ARG A 728 -21.27 -4.21 3.64
N PRO A 729 -20.14 -4.44 2.97
CA PRO A 729 -20.14 -4.62 1.51
C PRO A 729 -21.15 -5.70 1.14
N LYS A 730 -22.06 -5.42 0.20
CA LYS A 730 -22.74 -6.50 -0.54
C LYS A 730 -21.63 -7.42 -1.04
N THR A 731 -21.66 -8.66 -0.59
CA THR A 731 -20.58 -9.60 -0.87
C THR A 731 -20.64 -9.92 -2.36
N GLU A 732 -19.51 -9.77 -3.04
CA GLU A 732 -19.38 -10.06 -4.47
C GLU A 732 -19.54 -11.57 -4.66
N ILE A 733 -20.77 -12.01 -4.97
CA ILE A 733 -21.08 -13.43 -5.10
C ILE A 733 -20.45 -13.92 -6.41
N VAL A 734 -19.38 -14.70 -6.28
CA VAL A 734 -18.70 -15.31 -7.44
C VAL A 734 -19.53 -16.50 -7.89
N ILE A 735 -20.47 -16.23 -8.82
CA ILE A 735 -21.33 -17.24 -9.43
C ILE A 735 -20.52 -18.03 -10.48
N PRO A 736 -20.49 -19.37 -10.41
CA PRO A 736 -19.86 -20.19 -11.44
C PRO A 736 -20.38 -19.86 -12.85
N GLY A 737 -19.48 -19.79 -13.83
CA GLY A 737 -19.84 -19.50 -15.23
C GLY A 737 -20.80 -20.55 -15.80
N ALA A 738 -21.75 -20.12 -16.64
CA ALA A 738 -22.67 -21.03 -17.33
C ALA A 738 -21.90 -22.06 -18.17
N PRO A 739 -22.11 -23.38 -17.98
CA PRO A 739 -21.43 -24.38 -18.79
C PRO A 739 -21.86 -24.30 -20.26
N ASN A 740 -20.93 -24.60 -21.18
CA ASN A 740 -21.25 -24.74 -22.59
C ASN A 740 -21.75 -26.16 -22.87
N PHE A 741 -23.07 -26.32 -22.98
CA PHE A 741 -23.73 -27.59 -23.28
C PHE A 741 -23.85 -27.86 -24.79
N LEU A 742 -23.63 -26.85 -25.63
CA LEU A 742 -23.57 -26.97 -27.10
C LEU A 742 -22.23 -27.55 -27.59
N GLU A 743 -21.14 -27.34 -26.85
CA GLU A 743 -19.78 -27.81 -27.17
C GLU A 743 -19.14 -28.63 -26.03
N TRP A 744 -19.97 -29.31 -25.23
CA TRP A 744 -19.58 -30.07 -24.04
C TRP A 744 -18.49 -31.13 -24.30
N HIS A 745 -18.49 -31.75 -25.48
CA HIS A 745 -17.50 -32.72 -25.95
C HIS A 745 -16.56 -32.14 -27.03
N GLY A 746 -16.35 -30.82 -27.01
CA GLY A 746 -15.54 -30.07 -27.97
C GLY A 746 -16.36 -29.40 -29.07
N LYS A 747 -15.67 -28.71 -29.98
CA LYS A 747 -16.27 -27.82 -30.98
C LYS A 747 -17.38 -28.53 -31.77
N GLY A 748 -18.60 -27.97 -31.73
CA GLY A 748 -19.79 -28.54 -32.38
C GLY A 748 -20.31 -29.87 -31.83
N LYS A 749 -19.89 -30.32 -30.63
CA LYS A 749 -20.34 -31.58 -30.00
C LYS A 749 -20.95 -31.31 -28.62
N GLY A 750 -22.27 -31.28 -28.55
CA GLY A 750 -23.00 -31.07 -27.29
C GLY A 750 -23.06 -32.31 -26.38
N LEU A 751 -23.65 -32.13 -25.20
CA LEU A 751 -23.77 -33.16 -24.16
C LEU A 751 -24.63 -34.38 -24.58
N SER A 752 -25.59 -34.18 -25.48
CA SER A 752 -26.48 -35.17 -26.05
C SER A 752 -26.28 -35.28 -27.56
N SER A 753 -26.64 -36.44 -28.13
CA SER A 753 -26.78 -36.62 -29.58
C SER A 753 -27.96 -35.85 -30.19
N LYS A 754 -28.85 -35.29 -29.37
CA LYS A 754 -30.01 -34.49 -29.79
C LYS A 754 -29.74 -32.99 -29.60
N ALA A 755 -29.78 -32.21 -30.68
CA ALA A 755 -29.46 -30.78 -30.66
C ALA A 755 -30.40 -29.97 -29.74
N HIS A 756 -31.71 -30.24 -29.77
CA HIS A 756 -32.69 -29.53 -28.94
C HIS A 756 -32.50 -29.74 -27.43
N LEU A 757 -31.99 -30.90 -27.01
CA LEU A 757 -31.66 -31.15 -25.60
C LEU A 757 -30.42 -30.33 -25.18
N ASN A 758 -29.43 -30.18 -26.06
CA ASN A 758 -28.26 -29.33 -25.80
C ASN A 758 -28.63 -27.86 -25.72
N GLN A 759 -29.54 -27.41 -26.59
CA GLN A 759 -30.08 -26.05 -26.58
C GLN A 759 -30.84 -25.77 -25.28
N GLN A 760 -31.79 -26.63 -24.88
CA GLN A 760 -32.49 -26.46 -23.59
C GLN A 760 -31.51 -26.48 -22.40
N ASN A 761 -30.54 -27.39 -22.37
CA ASN A 761 -29.50 -27.40 -21.33
C ASN A 761 -28.76 -26.05 -21.24
N GLN A 762 -28.45 -25.44 -22.40
CA GLN A 762 -27.74 -24.16 -22.48
C GLN A 762 -28.63 -22.98 -22.03
N GLU A 763 -29.88 -22.95 -22.47
CA GLU A 763 -30.84 -21.89 -22.12
C GLU A 763 -31.11 -21.89 -20.61
N LEU A 764 -31.33 -23.06 -20.00
CA LEU A 764 -31.49 -23.21 -18.56
C LEU A 764 -30.22 -22.78 -17.81
N ALA A 765 -29.03 -23.19 -18.27
CA ALA A 765 -27.77 -22.75 -17.68
C ALA A 765 -27.61 -21.22 -17.70
N ASN A 766 -27.97 -20.57 -18.80
CA ASN A 766 -27.90 -19.12 -18.94
C ASN A 766 -28.89 -18.41 -18.00
N GLN A 767 -30.11 -18.94 -17.85
CA GLN A 767 -31.13 -18.40 -16.93
C GLN A 767 -30.71 -18.55 -15.46
N ILE A 768 -30.24 -19.74 -15.06
CA ILE A 768 -29.68 -20.02 -13.73
C ILE A 768 -28.51 -19.06 -13.42
N HIS A 769 -27.64 -18.81 -14.41
CA HIS A 769 -26.51 -17.89 -14.25
C HIS A 769 -26.93 -16.42 -14.09
N SER A 770 -28.01 -15.97 -14.74
CA SER A 770 -28.55 -14.61 -14.57
C SER A 770 -29.14 -14.42 -13.17
N LEU A 771 -30.08 -15.28 -12.78
CA LEU A 771 -30.69 -15.27 -11.44
C LEU A 771 -29.62 -15.36 -10.33
N GLY A 772 -28.54 -16.12 -10.58
CA GLY A 772 -27.38 -16.17 -9.71
C GLY A 772 -26.65 -14.84 -9.60
N LYS A 773 -26.34 -14.18 -10.72
CA LYS A 773 -25.69 -12.85 -10.74
C LYS A 773 -26.53 -11.76 -10.09
N GLU A 774 -27.85 -11.87 -10.18
CA GLU A 774 -28.82 -11.01 -9.51
C GLU A 774 -28.88 -11.28 -7.98
N GLY A 775 -28.33 -12.41 -7.52
CA GLY A 775 -28.38 -12.85 -6.12
C GLY A 775 -29.75 -13.37 -5.69
N ASN A 776 -30.61 -13.73 -6.65
CA ASN A 776 -32.03 -14.01 -6.41
C ASN A 776 -32.24 -15.48 -5.95
N LEU A 777 -31.87 -15.75 -4.69
CA LEU A 777 -31.94 -17.08 -4.09
C LEU A 777 -33.36 -17.67 -4.16
N GLN A 778 -34.41 -16.87 -3.95
CA GLN A 778 -35.79 -17.35 -3.98
C GLN A 778 -36.19 -17.81 -5.38
N ALA A 779 -35.94 -16.99 -6.41
CA ALA A 779 -36.24 -17.38 -7.79
C ALA A 779 -35.42 -18.60 -8.28
N LEU A 780 -34.24 -18.84 -7.70
CA LEU A 780 -33.48 -20.06 -7.93
C LEU A 780 -34.06 -21.26 -7.17
N GLN A 781 -34.45 -21.11 -5.91
CA GLN A 781 -35.09 -22.19 -5.13
C GLN A 781 -36.44 -22.59 -5.72
N ASP A 782 -37.19 -21.65 -6.31
CA ASP A 782 -38.46 -21.88 -7.02
C ASP A 782 -38.29 -22.20 -8.53
N PHE A 783 -37.06 -22.33 -9.05
CA PHE A 783 -36.80 -22.39 -10.50
C PHE A 783 -37.41 -23.64 -11.17
N LYS A 784 -38.19 -23.41 -12.23
CA LYS A 784 -38.88 -24.44 -13.01
C LYS A 784 -38.54 -24.32 -14.49
N PHE A 785 -38.60 -25.46 -15.18
CA PHE A 785 -38.41 -25.57 -16.62
C PHE A 785 -39.59 -26.29 -17.27
N GLN A 786 -39.81 -26.05 -18.56
CA GLN A 786 -40.74 -26.85 -19.37
C GLN A 786 -40.04 -28.13 -19.83
N PRO A 787 -40.47 -29.34 -19.42
CA PRO A 787 -39.88 -30.57 -19.92
C PRO A 787 -40.16 -30.73 -21.42
N ILE A 788 -39.19 -31.27 -22.15
CA ILE A 788 -39.34 -31.57 -23.59
C ILE A 788 -39.10 -33.04 -23.90
N SER A 789 -39.72 -33.46 -25.00
CA SER A 789 -39.58 -34.78 -25.60
C SER A 789 -38.13 -35.06 -26.03
N TYR A 790 -37.66 -36.28 -25.74
CA TYR A 790 -36.32 -36.71 -26.12
C TYR A 790 -36.11 -36.70 -27.64
N ASP A 791 -37.15 -37.03 -28.41
CA ASP A 791 -37.00 -37.29 -29.84
C ASP A 791 -37.22 -36.10 -30.76
N ASN A 792 -38.21 -35.25 -30.45
CA ASN A 792 -38.63 -34.13 -31.30
C ASN A 792 -38.60 -32.75 -30.60
N GLY A 793 -38.24 -32.67 -29.32
CA GLY A 793 -38.10 -31.39 -28.61
C GLY A 793 -39.41 -30.67 -28.26
N ASN A 794 -40.57 -31.23 -28.60
CA ASN A 794 -41.87 -30.68 -28.21
C ASN A 794 -42.01 -30.65 -26.68
N ALA A 795 -42.69 -29.62 -26.16
CA ALA A 795 -43.06 -29.53 -24.75
C ALA A 795 -43.90 -30.74 -24.30
N THR A 796 -43.63 -31.24 -23.09
CA THR A 796 -44.32 -32.40 -22.49
C THR A 796 -44.60 -32.14 -21.01
N GLY A 797 -45.87 -32.29 -20.60
CA GLY A 797 -46.32 -32.07 -19.22
C GLY A 797 -46.25 -30.62 -18.73
N ASP A 798 -46.54 -30.42 -17.45
CA ASP A 798 -46.47 -29.12 -16.78
C ASP A 798 -45.02 -28.69 -16.44
N LEU A 799 -44.86 -27.42 -16.06
CA LEU A 799 -43.58 -26.86 -15.58
C LEU A 799 -43.04 -27.64 -14.35
N SER A 800 -41.91 -28.32 -14.53
CA SER A 800 -41.28 -29.13 -13.50
C SER A 800 -40.17 -28.38 -12.78
N HIS A 801 -39.95 -28.68 -11.50
CA HIS A 801 -38.84 -28.12 -10.73
C HIS A 801 -37.50 -28.59 -11.28
N ILE A 802 -36.50 -27.70 -11.29
CA ILE A 802 -35.18 -27.97 -11.89
C ILE A 802 -34.42 -29.15 -11.27
N GLN A 803 -34.71 -29.54 -10.02
CA GLN A 803 -34.17 -30.77 -9.43
C GLN A 803 -34.58 -32.05 -10.19
N ASN A 804 -35.73 -32.03 -10.86
CA ASN A 804 -36.26 -33.16 -11.64
C ASN A 804 -35.71 -33.20 -13.09
N HIS A 805 -34.73 -32.35 -13.42
CA HIS A 805 -34.22 -32.24 -14.77
C HIS A 805 -33.38 -33.48 -15.18
N LYS A 806 -33.69 -34.07 -16.34
CA LYS A 806 -33.07 -35.34 -16.80
C LYS A 806 -31.55 -35.26 -16.94
N SER A 807 -31.02 -34.12 -17.39
CA SER A 807 -29.57 -33.87 -17.39
C SER A 807 -29.09 -33.53 -15.99
N GLN A 808 -28.38 -34.48 -15.36
CA GLN A 808 -27.74 -34.32 -14.05
C GLN A 808 -26.72 -33.16 -14.02
N HIS A 809 -26.16 -32.78 -15.18
CA HIS A 809 -25.23 -31.65 -15.27
C HIS A 809 -25.93 -30.30 -15.10
N VAL A 810 -27.20 -30.17 -15.52
CA VAL A 810 -28.02 -28.97 -15.29
C VAL A 810 -28.46 -28.89 -13.83
N VAL A 811 -28.92 -30.02 -13.26
CA VAL A 811 -29.26 -30.12 -11.82
C VAL A 811 -28.07 -29.71 -10.95
N LYS A 812 -26.88 -30.22 -11.26
CA LYS A 812 -25.66 -29.92 -10.52
C LYS A 812 -25.22 -28.45 -10.69
N TYR A 813 -25.32 -27.89 -11.89
CA TYR A 813 -25.00 -26.46 -12.07
C TYR A 813 -25.94 -25.56 -11.27
N TRP A 814 -27.23 -25.87 -11.22
CA TRP A 814 -28.19 -25.20 -10.34
C TRP A 814 -27.81 -25.32 -8.86
N GLN A 815 -27.43 -26.52 -8.40
CA GLN A 815 -26.94 -26.74 -7.02
C GLN A 815 -25.68 -25.91 -6.72
N ASP A 816 -24.70 -25.89 -7.63
CA ASP A 816 -23.45 -25.11 -7.47
C ASP A 816 -23.73 -23.60 -7.37
N VAL A 817 -24.71 -23.08 -8.13
CA VAL A 817 -25.13 -21.66 -8.10
C VAL A 817 -25.93 -21.31 -6.83
N VAL A 818 -26.89 -22.15 -6.42
CA VAL A 818 -27.62 -21.98 -5.15
C VAL A 818 -26.64 -22.00 -3.97
N HIS A 819 -25.72 -22.98 -3.95
CA HIS A 819 -24.70 -23.10 -2.91
C HIS A 819 -23.80 -21.86 -2.82
N ALA A 820 -23.41 -21.26 -3.96
CA ALA A 820 -22.60 -20.04 -4.00
C ALA A 820 -23.31 -18.81 -3.42
N ILE A 821 -24.65 -18.74 -3.49
CA ILE A 821 -25.46 -17.62 -2.95
C ILE A 821 -25.76 -17.83 -1.46
N GLU A 822 -26.02 -19.07 -1.05
CA GLU A 822 -26.22 -19.44 0.36
C GLU A 822 -24.90 -19.37 1.17
N ASN A 823 -23.77 -19.63 0.51
CA ASN A 823 -22.43 -19.59 1.09
C ASN A 823 -21.55 -18.53 0.38
N PRO A 824 -21.96 -17.24 0.39
CA PRO A 824 -21.30 -16.21 -0.40
C PRO A 824 -19.89 -16.00 0.12
N ILE A 825 -18.90 -16.07 -0.79
CA ILE A 825 -17.47 -15.96 -0.49
C ILE A 825 -17.20 -14.60 0.13
N LYS A 826 -16.98 -14.56 1.45
CA LYS A 826 -17.00 -13.30 2.21
C LYS A 826 -15.84 -12.39 1.82
N VAL A 827 -16.11 -11.10 1.98
CA VAL A 827 -15.28 -9.99 1.52
C VAL A 827 -14.99 -9.10 2.76
N ALA A 828 -14.34 -9.67 3.78
CA ALA A 828 -14.18 -9.07 5.12
C ALA A 828 -13.47 -7.68 5.18
N PRO A 829 -13.66 -6.87 6.26
CA PRO A 829 -13.11 -5.51 6.37
C PRO A 829 -11.64 -5.42 6.84
N LYS A 830 -11.11 -4.19 6.90
CA LYS A 830 -9.70 -3.86 7.21
C LYS A 830 -9.30 -4.14 8.68
N GLY A 831 -8.29 -4.97 8.92
CA GLY A 831 -7.61 -5.09 10.22
C GLY A 831 -6.44 -6.09 10.21
N ILE A 832 -5.46 -5.87 11.08
CA ILE A 832 -4.42 -6.86 11.48
C ILE A 832 -4.82 -7.38 12.86
N VAL A 833 -4.60 -8.68 13.13
CA VAL A 833 -5.02 -9.34 14.37
C VAL A 833 -3.84 -10.11 14.98
N GLU A 834 -3.52 -9.84 16.25
CA GLU A 834 -2.70 -10.72 17.09
C GLU A 834 -3.63 -11.68 17.86
N VAL A 835 -3.23 -12.95 18.00
CA VAL A 835 -3.96 -13.95 18.80
C VAL A 835 -2.98 -14.76 19.64
N ALA A 836 -3.23 -14.86 20.94
CA ALA A 836 -2.57 -15.82 21.83
C ALA A 836 -3.45 -17.08 21.95
N VAL A 837 -2.87 -18.27 21.76
CA VAL A 837 -3.57 -19.56 21.82
C VAL A 837 -2.83 -20.49 22.78
N SER A 838 -3.57 -21.21 23.63
CA SER A 838 -3.02 -21.97 24.76
C SER A 838 -3.15 -23.50 24.66
N THR A 839 -3.92 -24.04 23.72
CA THR A 839 -4.13 -25.51 23.57
C THR A 839 -4.27 -25.92 22.11
N VAL A 840 -3.83 -27.15 21.78
CA VAL A 840 -3.80 -27.67 20.39
C VAL A 840 -5.20 -27.79 19.77
N GLY A 841 -6.23 -28.14 20.54
CA GLY A 841 -7.62 -28.14 20.04
C GLY A 841 -8.13 -26.74 19.69
N GLY A 842 -7.72 -25.72 20.44
CA GLY A 842 -8.07 -24.31 20.18
C GLY A 842 -7.42 -23.73 18.91
N ILE A 843 -6.32 -24.32 18.44
CA ILE A 843 -5.60 -23.89 17.22
C ILE A 843 -6.53 -23.93 16.00
N PHE A 844 -7.19 -25.06 15.73
CA PHE A 844 -7.96 -25.25 14.49
C PHE A 844 -9.20 -24.37 14.42
N GLY A 845 -10.00 -24.32 15.49
CA GLY A 845 -11.17 -23.44 15.58
C GLY A 845 -10.81 -21.95 15.50
N SER A 846 -9.60 -21.57 15.93
CA SER A 846 -9.11 -20.19 15.81
C SER A 846 -8.60 -19.89 14.39
N LEU A 847 -7.67 -20.69 13.85
CA LEU A 847 -7.04 -20.44 12.54
C LEU A 847 -8.02 -20.55 11.37
N ALA A 848 -8.99 -21.47 11.41
CA ALA A 848 -10.00 -21.59 10.36
C ALA A 848 -10.91 -20.33 10.29
N ASN A 849 -11.17 -19.69 11.43
CA ASN A 849 -11.89 -18.42 11.49
C ASN A 849 -10.99 -17.21 11.18
N LEU A 850 -9.71 -17.26 11.55
CA LEU A 850 -8.76 -16.16 11.36
C LEU A 850 -8.31 -16.01 9.89
N PHE A 851 -8.33 -17.08 9.10
CA PHE A 851 -7.76 -17.12 7.73
C PHE A 851 -8.74 -17.63 6.66
N ARG A 852 -10.03 -17.31 6.78
CA ARG A 852 -11.08 -17.70 5.82
C ARG A 852 -11.05 -16.85 4.53
N ASP A 853 -10.95 -15.52 4.65
CA ASP A 853 -11.03 -14.58 3.50
C ASP A 853 -9.64 -14.18 2.94
N THR A 854 -8.75 -15.15 2.70
CA THR A 854 -7.33 -14.83 2.40
C THR A 854 -7.05 -14.17 1.04
N ARG A 855 -8.04 -14.00 0.15
CA ARG A 855 -7.90 -13.16 -1.06
C ARG A 855 -7.66 -11.68 -0.75
N LYS A 856 -7.90 -11.21 0.48
CA LYS A 856 -7.75 -9.79 0.86
C LYS A 856 -6.38 -9.35 1.40
N LEU A 857 -5.46 -10.26 1.67
CA LEU A 857 -4.14 -9.92 2.25
C LEU A 857 -3.21 -9.18 1.27
N VAL A 858 -3.52 -9.23 -0.03
CA VAL A 858 -2.75 -8.67 -1.17
C VAL A 858 -2.31 -7.20 -0.98
N GLY A 859 -3.00 -6.41 -0.13
CA GLY A 859 -2.65 -5.02 0.19
C GLY A 859 -2.08 -4.73 1.59
N HIS A 860 -1.89 -5.73 2.46
CA HIS A 860 -1.37 -5.54 3.83
C HIS A 860 -0.31 -6.55 4.28
N SER A 861 -0.21 -7.72 3.65
CA SER A 861 0.98 -8.58 3.79
C SER A 861 2.17 -7.95 3.06
N HIS A 862 3.38 -8.07 3.62
CA HIS A 862 4.58 -7.94 2.79
C HIS A 862 4.53 -9.04 1.72
N LYS A 863 4.36 -8.64 0.44
CA LYS A 863 4.49 -9.56 -0.69
C LYS A 863 5.94 -10.00 -0.85
N LEU A 864 6.14 -11.30 -0.98
CA LEU A 864 7.40 -11.93 -1.39
C LEU A 864 7.18 -12.47 -2.81
N GLY A 865 7.15 -11.59 -3.80
CA GLY A 865 6.62 -11.91 -5.13
C GLY A 865 5.18 -12.49 -5.04
N ARG A 866 5.03 -13.79 -5.35
CA ARG A 866 3.75 -14.52 -5.28
C ARG A 866 3.29 -14.91 -3.87
N TYR A 867 4.15 -14.85 -2.85
CA TYR A 867 3.79 -15.22 -1.48
C TYR A 867 3.42 -14.00 -0.63
N ALA A 868 2.71 -14.22 0.47
CA ALA A 868 2.34 -13.22 1.46
C ALA A 868 2.66 -13.69 2.88
N VAL A 869 3.33 -12.85 3.66
CA VAL A 869 3.48 -13.08 5.11
C VAL A 869 2.15 -12.72 5.80
N LEU A 870 1.53 -13.68 6.49
CA LEU A 870 0.23 -13.52 7.14
C LEU A 870 0.34 -12.99 8.58
N GLY A 871 1.41 -13.34 9.29
CA GLY A 871 1.66 -12.95 10.68
C GLY A 871 2.59 -13.92 11.41
N LYS A 872 3.18 -13.48 12.55
CA LYS A 872 4.01 -14.33 13.42
C LYS A 872 3.15 -15.09 14.43
N VAL A 873 3.55 -16.34 14.71
CA VAL A 873 2.90 -17.19 15.71
C VAL A 873 3.67 -17.10 17.02
N VAL A 874 2.98 -16.79 18.13
CA VAL A 874 3.61 -16.59 19.45
C VAL A 874 3.07 -17.62 20.44
N GLY A 875 3.80 -18.74 20.56
CA GLY A 875 3.51 -19.85 21.47
C GLY A 875 4.62 -20.90 21.42
N GLY A 876 4.76 -21.70 22.48
CA GLY A 876 5.78 -22.76 22.54
C GLY A 876 5.43 -23.96 21.64
N ASP A 877 6.43 -24.45 20.90
CA ASP A 877 6.43 -25.58 19.94
C ASP A 877 5.06 -26.19 19.55
N LEU A 878 4.21 -25.37 18.94
CA LEU A 878 2.82 -25.71 18.58
C LEU A 878 2.70 -26.82 17.52
N PHE A 879 3.82 -27.23 16.93
CA PHE A 879 3.89 -28.22 15.86
C PHE A 879 4.79 -29.42 16.22
N GLN A 880 5.06 -29.65 17.51
CA GLN A 880 5.97 -30.70 17.98
C GLN A 880 5.53 -32.12 17.56
N GLY A 881 4.22 -32.37 17.41
CA GLY A 881 3.69 -33.62 16.89
C GLY A 881 3.79 -33.81 15.36
N TRP A 882 4.15 -32.75 14.62
CA TRP A 882 4.28 -32.74 13.17
C TRP A 882 5.74 -32.59 12.75
N GLN A 883 6.59 -33.49 13.23
CA GLN A 883 7.95 -33.67 12.70
C GLN A 883 7.93 -34.61 11.50
N PRO A 884 8.99 -34.63 10.66
CA PRO A 884 9.24 -35.75 9.76
C PRO A 884 9.24 -37.05 10.57
N LYS A 885 8.23 -37.90 10.35
CA LYS A 885 8.11 -39.18 11.06
C LYS A 885 9.03 -40.17 10.37
N LYS A 886 10.07 -40.65 11.07
CA LYS A 886 10.98 -41.70 10.57
C LYS A 886 10.18 -42.84 9.95
N ARG A 887 10.35 -43.01 8.63
CA ARG A 887 9.66 -44.01 7.80
C ARG A 887 10.69 -44.68 6.91
N SER A 888 10.58 -45.99 6.76
CA SER A 888 11.35 -46.74 5.78
C SER A 888 11.09 -46.25 4.35
N LYS A 889 12.04 -46.45 3.44
CA LYS A 889 11.86 -46.14 2.01
C LYS A 889 10.63 -46.86 1.41
N SER A 890 10.33 -48.07 1.91
CA SER A 890 9.11 -48.83 1.65
C SER A 890 7.85 -48.08 2.07
N GLU A 891 7.77 -47.57 3.31
CA GLU A 891 6.61 -46.82 3.78
C GLU A 891 6.41 -45.50 3.03
N VAL A 892 7.48 -44.76 2.72
CA VAL A 892 7.39 -43.52 1.92
C VAL A 892 6.87 -43.83 0.50
N SER A 893 7.34 -44.93 -0.11
CA SER A 893 6.82 -45.42 -1.39
C SER A 893 5.35 -45.85 -1.30
N MET A 894 4.94 -46.57 -0.24
CA MET A 894 3.56 -47.00 -0.02
C MET A 894 2.60 -45.82 0.17
N ASN A 895 2.96 -44.83 0.99
CA ASN A 895 2.13 -43.62 1.18
C ASN A 895 2.02 -42.82 -0.14
N THR A 896 3.11 -42.73 -0.92
CA THR A 896 3.09 -42.10 -2.26
C THR A 896 2.24 -42.91 -3.26
N HIS A 897 2.21 -44.24 -3.15
CA HIS A 897 1.37 -45.12 -3.97
C HIS A 897 -0.12 -44.98 -3.60
N GLU A 898 -0.46 -44.89 -2.31
CA GLU A 898 -1.82 -44.61 -1.86
C GLU A 898 -2.30 -43.23 -2.34
N MET A 899 -1.45 -42.20 -2.22
CA MET A 899 -1.71 -40.88 -2.80
C MET A 899 -1.91 -40.96 -4.33
N TYR A 900 -1.10 -41.75 -5.05
CA TYR A 900 -1.25 -41.97 -6.50
C TYR A 900 -2.58 -42.64 -6.84
N ILE A 901 -2.95 -43.76 -6.20
CA ILE A 901 -4.19 -44.50 -6.48
C ILE A 901 -5.41 -43.60 -6.23
N GLN A 902 -5.47 -42.94 -5.07
CA GLN A 902 -6.56 -42.04 -4.74
C GLN A 902 -6.59 -40.84 -5.72
N SER A 903 -5.44 -40.25 -6.07
CA SER A 903 -5.37 -39.12 -6.99
C SER A 903 -5.84 -39.50 -8.40
N LYS A 904 -5.46 -40.67 -8.91
CA LYS A 904 -5.94 -41.18 -10.21
C LYS A 904 -7.46 -41.43 -10.18
N GLN A 905 -8.00 -41.97 -9.09
CA GLN A 905 -9.43 -42.20 -8.92
C GLN A 905 -10.22 -40.88 -8.86
N SER A 906 -9.78 -39.93 -8.02
CA SER A 906 -10.40 -38.60 -7.89
C SER A 906 -10.32 -37.79 -9.18
N PHE A 907 -9.20 -37.88 -9.92
CA PHE A 907 -9.02 -37.26 -11.22
C PHE A 907 -9.92 -37.88 -12.30
N ALA A 908 -10.03 -39.21 -12.35
CA ALA A 908 -10.87 -39.92 -13.32
C ALA A 908 -12.37 -39.59 -13.16
N ALA A 909 -12.81 -39.23 -11.94
CA ALA A 909 -14.18 -38.82 -11.64
C ALA A 909 -14.53 -37.37 -12.08
N MET A 910 -13.59 -36.62 -12.66
CA MET A 910 -13.80 -35.23 -13.11
C MET A 910 -14.26 -35.12 -14.55
N SER A 911 -14.77 -33.94 -14.96
CA SER A 911 -15.05 -33.69 -16.37
C SER A 911 -13.76 -33.56 -17.19
N GLN A 912 -13.84 -33.91 -18.48
CA GLN A 912 -12.73 -33.83 -19.43
C GLN A 912 -12.10 -32.42 -19.48
N THR A 913 -12.89 -31.36 -19.26
CA THR A 913 -12.41 -29.97 -19.17
C THR A 913 -11.43 -29.75 -18.03
N HIS A 914 -11.74 -30.26 -16.83
CA HIS A 914 -10.88 -30.16 -15.65
C HIS A 914 -9.64 -31.04 -15.79
N GLN A 915 -9.82 -32.24 -16.35
CA GLN A 915 -8.72 -33.16 -16.65
C GLN A 915 -7.71 -32.53 -17.62
N GLN A 916 -8.19 -31.99 -18.75
CA GLN A 916 -7.33 -31.32 -19.73
C GLN A 916 -6.69 -30.05 -19.18
N ALA A 917 -7.40 -29.25 -18.38
CA ALA A 917 -6.82 -28.05 -17.77
C ALA A 917 -5.64 -28.37 -16.85
N LEU A 918 -5.73 -29.46 -16.06
CA LEU A 918 -4.63 -29.93 -15.22
C LEU A 918 -3.46 -30.51 -16.04
N MET A 919 -3.75 -31.23 -17.13
CA MET A 919 -2.72 -31.69 -18.06
C MET A 919 -2.00 -30.49 -18.70
N ASP A 920 -2.72 -29.50 -19.21
CA ASP A 920 -2.16 -28.27 -19.77
C ASP A 920 -1.26 -27.53 -18.77
N TYR A 921 -1.71 -27.42 -17.51
CA TYR A 921 -0.96 -26.82 -16.41
C TYR A 921 0.37 -27.55 -16.16
N THR A 922 0.31 -28.87 -15.99
CA THR A 922 1.49 -29.74 -15.77
C THR A 922 2.36 -29.92 -17.01
N GLY A 923 1.93 -29.40 -18.17
CA GLY A 923 2.73 -29.26 -19.38
C GLY A 923 3.41 -27.89 -19.45
N SER A 924 3.13 -27.15 -20.53
CA SER A 924 3.79 -25.87 -20.84
C SER A 924 3.03 -24.62 -20.37
N ALA A 925 1.82 -24.75 -19.82
CA ALA A 925 0.97 -23.60 -19.52
C ALA A 925 1.16 -22.99 -18.11
N TYR A 926 1.91 -23.64 -17.20
CA TYR A 926 2.01 -23.23 -15.80
C TYR A 926 2.32 -21.74 -15.59
N THR A 927 3.21 -21.13 -16.38
CA THR A 927 3.53 -19.68 -16.29
C THR A 927 2.33 -18.81 -16.68
N LYS A 928 1.65 -19.16 -17.78
CA LYS A 928 0.47 -18.43 -18.27
C LYS A 928 -0.74 -18.59 -17.33
N MET A 929 -0.81 -19.67 -16.56
CA MET A 929 -1.88 -19.94 -15.60
C MET A 929 -1.61 -19.35 -14.20
N ASN A 930 -0.34 -19.32 -13.75
CA ASN A 930 0.03 -18.73 -12.47
C ASN A 930 0.02 -17.20 -12.49
N ASN A 931 0.38 -16.54 -13.61
CA ASN A 931 0.41 -15.08 -13.65
C ASN A 931 -0.98 -14.45 -13.34
N PRO A 932 -2.12 -14.89 -13.94
CA PRO A 932 -3.45 -14.44 -13.55
C PRO A 932 -3.83 -14.78 -12.11
N ALA A 933 -3.38 -15.92 -11.56
CA ALA A 933 -3.66 -16.32 -10.18
C ALA A 933 -3.06 -15.37 -9.13
N THR A 934 -1.99 -14.65 -9.51
CA THR A 934 -1.30 -13.65 -8.67
C THR A 934 -1.73 -12.20 -8.89
N GLY A 935 -2.65 -11.95 -9.85
CA GLY A 935 -3.09 -10.62 -10.28
C GLY A 935 -4.62 -10.43 -10.24
N VAL A 936 -5.09 -9.36 -10.86
CA VAL A 936 -6.53 -9.10 -11.10
C VAL A 936 -6.75 -9.09 -12.61
N GLY A 937 -7.46 -10.09 -13.13
CA GLY A 937 -7.69 -10.32 -14.56
C GLY A 937 -8.47 -11.61 -14.78
N THR A 938 -9.04 -11.80 -15.96
CA THR A 938 -10.00 -12.89 -16.25
C THR A 938 -9.39 -14.28 -16.05
N HIS A 939 -9.99 -15.05 -15.14
CA HIS A 939 -9.55 -16.40 -14.80
C HIS A 939 -10.14 -17.43 -15.80
N GLY A 940 -9.41 -17.70 -16.88
CA GLY A 940 -9.77 -18.71 -17.88
C GLY A 940 -9.48 -20.14 -17.39
N LYS A 941 -8.62 -20.87 -18.12
CA LYS A 941 -8.24 -22.25 -17.73
C LYS A 941 -7.66 -22.37 -16.30
N THR A 942 -7.15 -21.29 -15.71
CA THR A 942 -6.69 -21.24 -14.31
C THR A 942 -7.76 -21.68 -13.31
N ASP A 943 -9.02 -21.26 -13.46
CA ASP A 943 -10.07 -21.62 -12.49
C ASP A 943 -10.42 -23.11 -12.57
N TYR A 944 -10.42 -23.71 -13.77
CA TYR A 944 -10.58 -25.16 -13.92
C TYR A 944 -9.43 -25.95 -13.28
N VAL A 945 -8.21 -25.42 -13.22
CA VAL A 945 -7.09 -26.05 -12.50
C VAL A 945 -7.27 -25.92 -10.98
N ILE A 946 -7.69 -24.75 -10.50
CA ILE A 946 -7.95 -24.52 -9.07
C ILE A 946 -9.07 -25.45 -8.59
N ASP A 947 -10.21 -25.48 -9.28
CA ASP A 947 -11.36 -26.33 -8.94
C ASP A 947 -11.02 -27.83 -9.06
N CYS A 948 -10.20 -28.20 -10.05
CA CYS A 948 -9.68 -29.56 -10.20
C CYS A 948 -8.84 -29.99 -8.99
N VAL A 949 -7.87 -29.16 -8.56
CA VAL A 949 -7.04 -29.50 -7.40
C VAL A 949 -7.85 -29.45 -6.10
N ASP A 950 -8.67 -28.42 -5.87
CA ASP A 950 -9.47 -28.29 -4.64
C ASP A 950 -10.45 -29.46 -4.46
N LYS A 951 -11.06 -29.98 -5.54
CA LYS A 951 -11.97 -31.15 -5.49
C LYS A 951 -11.24 -32.50 -5.52
N ALA A 952 -10.18 -32.67 -6.30
CA ALA A 952 -9.49 -33.97 -6.43
C ALA A 952 -8.34 -34.20 -5.44
N ALA A 953 -7.84 -33.18 -4.74
CA ALA A 953 -6.75 -33.32 -3.79
C ALA A 953 -7.09 -34.34 -2.69
N VAL A 954 -6.23 -35.33 -2.51
CA VAL A 954 -6.42 -36.43 -1.55
C VAL A 954 -5.72 -36.08 -0.23
N HIS A 955 -6.00 -36.81 0.85
CA HIS A 955 -5.30 -36.59 2.12
C HIS A 955 -3.80 -36.92 1.98
N ILE A 956 -2.94 -36.02 2.46
CA ILE A 956 -1.50 -36.26 2.54
C ILE A 956 -1.17 -36.69 3.97
N PRO A 957 -0.66 -37.92 4.20
CA PRO A 957 -0.36 -38.42 5.54
C PRO A 957 0.58 -37.51 6.34
N ALA A 958 0.18 -37.16 7.57
CA ALA A 958 0.93 -36.23 8.40
C ALA A 958 2.39 -36.68 8.65
N GLY A 959 3.33 -35.75 8.47
CA GLY A 959 4.78 -35.99 8.47
C GLY A 959 5.38 -36.36 7.11
N THR A 960 4.60 -36.42 6.03
CA THR A 960 5.12 -36.54 4.65
C THR A 960 5.96 -35.30 4.30
N VAL A 961 7.13 -35.49 3.69
CA VAL A 961 8.03 -34.42 3.29
C VAL A 961 7.97 -34.18 1.79
N LEU A 962 7.75 -32.92 1.37
CA LEU A 962 7.74 -32.48 -0.01
C LEU A 962 8.80 -31.39 -0.24
N SER A 963 9.22 -31.23 -1.50
CA SER A 963 10.17 -30.21 -1.95
C SER A 963 9.54 -29.23 -2.92
N ARG A 964 9.83 -27.93 -2.75
CA ARG A 964 9.53 -26.89 -3.73
C ARG A 964 10.77 -26.05 -3.94
N ARG A 965 11.24 -25.91 -5.18
CA ARG A 965 12.40 -25.06 -5.53
C ARG A 965 11.98 -23.93 -6.47
N PHE A 966 12.46 -22.73 -6.20
CA PHE A 966 12.13 -21.52 -6.97
C PHE A 966 13.16 -20.40 -6.77
N SER A 967 13.06 -19.36 -7.58
CA SER A 967 13.77 -18.08 -7.40
C SER A 967 12.75 -16.94 -7.42
N PHE A 968 13.09 -15.79 -6.80
CA PHE A 968 12.36 -14.56 -7.04
C PHE A 968 12.90 -13.88 -8.30
N HIS A 969 12.04 -13.60 -9.28
CA HIS A 969 12.41 -12.91 -10.51
C HIS A 969 12.28 -11.38 -10.35
N GLU A 970 11.19 -10.93 -9.72
CA GLU A 970 11.01 -9.54 -9.32
C GLU A 970 11.70 -9.26 -7.97
N ASN A 971 12.33 -8.08 -7.85
CA ASN A 971 12.91 -7.54 -6.61
C ASN A 971 13.61 -8.58 -5.70
N PRO A 972 14.52 -9.44 -6.24
CA PRO A 972 15.00 -10.62 -5.53
C PRO A 972 15.63 -10.30 -4.18
N SER A 973 16.48 -9.28 -4.08
CA SER A 973 17.15 -8.90 -2.83
C SER A 973 16.17 -8.51 -1.72
N PHE A 974 15.09 -7.78 -2.05
CA PHE A 974 14.05 -7.40 -1.09
C PHE A 974 13.20 -8.61 -0.70
N ASN A 975 12.78 -9.42 -1.67
CA ASN A 975 11.96 -10.61 -1.42
C ASN A 975 12.73 -11.67 -0.61
N ILE A 976 14.04 -11.82 -0.83
CA ILE A 976 14.95 -12.65 -0.01
C ILE A 976 15.08 -12.07 1.40
N GLN A 977 15.30 -10.75 1.57
CA GLN A 977 15.37 -10.14 2.89
C GLN A 977 14.06 -10.34 3.67
N LYS A 978 12.90 -10.12 3.05
CA LYS A 978 11.60 -10.29 3.69
C LYS A 978 11.22 -11.76 3.92
N LEU A 979 11.76 -12.69 3.13
CA LEU A 979 11.74 -14.12 3.45
C LEU A 979 12.58 -14.41 4.71
N LEU A 980 13.80 -13.89 4.82
CA LEU A 980 14.66 -14.07 6.02
C LEU A 980 14.01 -13.50 7.29
N GLU A 981 13.27 -12.39 7.21
CA GLU A 981 12.50 -11.83 8.32
C GLU A 981 11.29 -12.71 8.73
N SER A 982 10.87 -13.66 7.89
CA SER A 982 9.63 -14.43 8.05
C SER A 982 9.72 -15.66 8.98
N GLU A 983 10.87 -15.98 9.55
CA GLU A 983 10.98 -17.09 10.52
C GLU A 983 9.99 -16.92 11.69
N GLY A 984 9.30 -18.00 12.08
CA GLY A 984 8.18 -17.95 13.03
C GLY A 984 6.87 -17.37 12.49
N SER A 985 6.74 -17.19 11.17
CA SER A 985 5.53 -16.66 10.52
C SER A 985 4.80 -17.70 9.69
N VAL A 986 3.48 -17.53 9.53
CA VAL A 986 2.75 -18.19 8.44
C VAL A 986 2.91 -17.37 7.16
N ILE A 987 3.33 -18.02 6.08
CA ILE A 987 3.29 -17.49 4.72
C ILE A 987 2.20 -18.20 3.92
N LYS A 988 1.65 -17.54 2.91
CA LYS A 988 0.65 -18.08 1.99
C LYS A 988 1.13 -17.93 0.55
N ASP A 989 0.96 -18.94 -0.28
CA ASP A 989 1.13 -18.82 -1.73
C ASP A 989 -0.14 -18.25 -2.40
N PHE A 990 -0.01 -17.52 -3.51
CA PHE A 990 -1.11 -17.09 -4.37
C PHE A 990 -0.99 -17.62 -5.81
N GLY A 991 -0.04 -18.52 -6.08
CA GLY A 991 -0.06 -19.38 -7.25
C GLY A 991 -0.69 -20.74 -6.98
N ILE A 992 -0.75 -21.56 -8.03
CA ILE A 992 -0.83 -23.02 -7.91
C ILE A 992 0.58 -23.51 -7.55
N ILE A 993 0.71 -24.49 -6.65
CA ILE A 993 2.01 -24.94 -6.15
C ILE A 993 2.28 -26.42 -6.45
N SER A 994 3.06 -26.63 -7.52
CA SER A 994 3.74 -27.89 -7.81
C SER A 994 4.89 -28.11 -6.83
N ALA A 995 4.72 -29.07 -5.92
CA ALA A 995 5.78 -29.64 -5.09
C ALA A 995 6.16 -31.05 -5.63
N SER A 996 7.20 -31.66 -5.11
CA SER A 996 7.63 -33.02 -5.47
C SER A 996 7.97 -33.85 -4.23
N THR A 997 7.74 -35.16 -4.26
CA THR A 997 8.21 -36.07 -3.18
C THR A 997 9.72 -36.32 -3.24
N LYS A 998 10.40 -35.86 -4.30
CA LYS A 998 11.87 -35.91 -4.44
C LYS A 998 12.49 -34.55 -4.05
N PRO A 999 13.60 -34.51 -3.31
CA PRO A 999 14.19 -33.24 -2.86
C PRO A 999 14.70 -32.35 -3.99
N ASN A 1000 15.24 -32.91 -5.07
CA ASN A 1000 16.10 -32.19 -6.03
C ASN A 1000 15.57 -32.19 -7.48
N THR A 1001 14.27 -32.28 -7.67
CA THR A 1001 13.59 -32.36 -8.99
C THR A 1001 13.82 -31.13 -9.88
N TRP A 1002 13.85 -29.94 -9.27
CA TRP A 1002 13.96 -28.66 -9.98
C TRP A 1002 15.17 -27.84 -9.49
N SER A 1003 15.44 -26.71 -10.15
CA SER A 1003 16.43 -25.71 -9.73
C SER A 1003 15.78 -24.49 -9.07
N GLY A 1004 16.58 -23.66 -8.40
CA GLY A 1004 16.13 -22.42 -7.75
C GLY A 1004 17.07 -21.96 -6.64
N ASP A 1005 17.08 -20.65 -6.37
CA ASP A 1005 17.85 -20.07 -5.26
C ASP A 1005 17.31 -20.47 -3.88
N ILE A 1006 16.02 -20.80 -3.80
CA ILE A 1006 15.29 -21.11 -2.58
C ILE A 1006 14.71 -22.52 -2.70
N GLN A 1007 14.92 -23.35 -1.67
CA GLN A 1007 14.24 -24.64 -1.49
C GLN A 1007 13.37 -24.59 -0.24
N LEU A 1008 12.08 -24.88 -0.38
CA LEU A 1008 11.21 -25.24 0.75
C LEU A 1008 11.34 -26.74 1.02
N ARG A 1009 11.66 -27.10 2.26
CA ARG A 1009 11.52 -28.45 2.83
C ARG A 1009 10.19 -28.46 3.59
N ILE A 1010 9.15 -28.98 2.96
CA ILE A 1010 7.75 -28.87 3.38
C ILE A 1010 7.36 -30.14 4.15
N VAL A 1011 7.10 -30.03 5.45
CA VAL A 1011 6.53 -31.12 6.26
C VAL A 1011 5.01 -30.96 6.29
N CYS A 1012 4.26 -31.97 5.84
CA CYS A 1012 2.80 -31.89 5.81
C CYS A 1012 2.21 -32.10 7.21
N GLY A 1013 1.44 -31.12 7.69
CA GLY A 1013 0.66 -31.23 8.93
C GLY A 1013 -0.57 -32.12 8.80
N GLU A 1014 -1.33 -32.24 9.89
CA GLU A 1014 -2.59 -33.01 9.90
C GLU A 1014 -3.66 -32.33 9.04
N GLY A 1015 -4.47 -33.13 8.35
CA GLY A 1015 -5.54 -32.61 7.47
C GLY A 1015 -5.07 -31.91 6.19
N VAL A 1016 -3.76 -31.85 5.91
CA VAL A 1016 -3.25 -31.36 4.60
C VAL A 1016 -3.75 -32.26 3.48
N ARG A 1017 -4.09 -31.65 2.34
CA ARG A 1017 -4.51 -32.33 1.10
C ARG A 1017 -3.63 -31.89 -0.07
N GLY A 1018 -3.54 -32.71 -1.11
CA GLY A 1018 -2.93 -32.37 -2.39
C GLY A 1018 -3.13 -33.48 -3.43
N LEU A 1019 -2.90 -33.18 -4.70
CA LEU A 1019 -3.12 -34.09 -5.82
C LEU A 1019 -1.79 -34.62 -6.34
N TYR A 1020 -1.52 -35.92 -6.19
CA TYR A 1020 -0.30 -36.53 -6.74
C TYR A 1020 -0.49 -36.86 -8.21
N VAL A 1021 0.31 -36.21 -9.07
CA VAL A 1021 0.17 -36.28 -10.53
C VAL A 1021 1.35 -36.97 -11.22
N GLY A 1022 2.43 -37.28 -10.50
CA GLY A 1022 3.55 -38.07 -11.02
C GLY A 1022 3.20 -39.55 -11.28
N GLN A 1023 4.20 -40.33 -11.72
CA GLN A 1023 4.06 -41.77 -11.94
C GLN A 1023 3.86 -42.55 -10.63
N ASP A 1024 3.21 -43.73 -10.72
CA ASP A 1024 3.18 -44.73 -9.64
C ASP A 1024 4.61 -45.06 -9.15
N PRO A 1025 4.93 -44.89 -7.86
CA PRO A 1025 6.25 -45.26 -7.32
C PRO A 1025 6.52 -46.77 -7.32
N LYS A 1026 5.52 -47.63 -7.60
CA LYS A 1026 5.70 -49.06 -7.89
C LYS A 1026 5.90 -49.36 -9.39
N GLY A 1027 5.80 -48.36 -10.26
CA GLY A 1027 6.04 -48.47 -11.71
C GLY A 1027 4.86 -48.98 -12.55
N ASN A 1028 3.71 -49.33 -11.96
CA ASN A 1028 2.65 -50.08 -12.64
C ASN A 1028 1.57 -49.21 -13.32
N GLY A 1029 1.79 -47.91 -13.48
CA GLY A 1029 0.77 -47.02 -14.06
C GLY A 1029 1.29 -45.68 -14.56
N SER A 1030 0.50 -45.06 -15.45
CA SER A 1030 0.79 -43.76 -16.07
C SER A 1030 0.63 -42.60 -15.09
N ALA A 1031 1.40 -41.53 -15.28
CA ALA A 1031 1.18 -40.27 -14.58
C ALA A 1031 -0.16 -39.60 -14.95
N ILE A 1032 -0.46 -38.48 -14.29
CA ILE A 1032 -1.44 -37.48 -14.74
C ILE A 1032 -0.70 -36.28 -15.39
N SER A 1033 0.46 -35.93 -14.83
CA SER A 1033 1.37 -34.90 -15.34
C SER A 1033 2.07 -35.36 -16.62
N HIS A 1034 2.34 -34.40 -17.52
CA HIS A 1034 3.17 -34.63 -18.71
C HIS A 1034 4.60 -35.06 -18.34
N PHE A 1035 5.10 -34.69 -17.16
CA PHE A 1035 6.45 -35.00 -16.69
C PHE A 1035 6.44 -36.07 -15.59
N ALA A 1036 6.05 -37.29 -15.98
CA ALA A 1036 5.86 -38.45 -15.10
C ALA A 1036 6.99 -38.70 -14.07
N SER A 1037 8.23 -38.44 -14.46
CA SER A 1037 9.45 -38.65 -13.65
C SER A 1037 9.64 -37.65 -12.51
N GLU A 1038 8.91 -36.53 -12.48
CA GLU A 1038 9.07 -35.49 -11.45
C GLU A 1038 8.52 -35.90 -10.07
N SER A 1039 7.65 -36.92 -10.00
CA SER A 1039 6.91 -37.29 -8.78
C SER A 1039 6.20 -36.07 -8.15
N GLU A 1040 5.57 -35.28 -9.02
CA GLU A 1040 4.89 -34.03 -8.70
C GLU A 1040 3.62 -34.28 -7.85
N CYS A 1041 3.44 -33.44 -6.84
CA CYS A 1041 2.24 -33.31 -6.03
C CYS A 1041 1.84 -31.83 -5.99
N ILE A 1042 0.64 -31.52 -6.48
CA ILE A 1042 0.11 -30.15 -6.54
C ILE A 1042 -0.73 -29.91 -5.27
N LEU A 1043 -0.38 -28.90 -4.48
CA LEU A 1043 -1.17 -28.53 -3.31
C LEU A 1043 -2.26 -27.48 -3.70
N PRO A 1044 -3.40 -27.43 -3.00
CA PRO A 1044 -4.56 -26.65 -3.41
C PRO A 1044 -4.32 -25.14 -3.34
N TYR A 1045 -5.16 -24.37 -4.04
CA TYR A 1045 -4.93 -22.93 -4.19
C TYR A 1045 -4.88 -22.24 -2.83
N GLY A 1046 -3.92 -21.36 -2.66
CA GLY A 1046 -3.78 -20.61 -1.43
C GLY A 1046 -3.13 -21.35 -0.26
N SER A 1047 -2.43 -22.45 -0.53
CA SER A 1047 -1.65 -23.24 0.45
C SER A 1047 -0.87 -22.38 1.45
N LYS A 1048 -1.00 -22.74 2.74
CA LYS A 1048 -0.43 -22.04 3.90
C LYS A 1048 0.75 -22.81 4.48
N PHE A 1049 1.84 -22.11 4.81
CA PHE A 1049 3.08 -22.69 5.32
C PHE A 1049 3.57 -21.94 6.56
N TYR A 1050 3.74 -22.61 7.69
CA TYR A 1050 4.44 -22.06 8.85
C TYR A 1050 5.96 -22.20 8.67
N VAL A 1051 6.68 -21.08 8.62
CA VAL A 1051 8.14 -21.04 8.47
C VAL A 1051 8.79 -21.34 9.82
N ARG A 1052 9.36 -22.54 9.96
CA ARG A 1052 10.06 -22.97 11.18
C ARG A 1052 11.44 -22.35 11.30
N LYS A 1053 12.24 -22.46 10.24
CA LYS A 1053 13.67 -22.09 10.25
C LYS A 1053 14.17 -21.78 8.84
N ILE A 1054 15.10 -20.84 8.71
CA ILE A 1054 15.76 -20.53 7.44
C ILE A 1054 17.27 -20.71 7.57
N HIS A 1055 17.81 -21.58 6.71
CA HIS A 1055 19.22 -21.91 6.61
C HIS A 1055 19.81 -21.25 5.35
N LYS A 1056 21.05 -20.77 5.43
CA LYS A 1056 21.74 -20.06 4.34
C LYS A 1056 23.00 -20.82 3.92
N ASN A 1057 23.07 -21.20 2.64
CA ASN A 1057 24.14 -22.01 2.06
C ASN A 1057 24.42 -23.34 2.80
N GLU A 1058 23.44 -23.87 3.54
CA GLU A 1058 23.55 -25.09 4.33
C GLU A 1058 23.00 -26.30 3.56
N VAL A 1059 23.66 -27.45 3.69
CA VAL A 1059 23.22 -28.72 3.08
C VAL A 1059 22.89 -29.72 4.19
N ILE A 1060 21.62 -30.10 4.28
CA ILE A 1060 21.13 -31.08 5.27
C ILE A 1060 20.97 -32.44 4.58
N ASN A 1061 21.48 -33.50 5.19
CA ASN A 1061 21.26 -34.87 4.73
C ASN A 1061 20.43 -35.62 5.76
N ASP A 1062 19.33 -36.23 5.31
CA ASP A 1062 18.45 -37.07 6.12
C ASP A 1062 17.94 -38.29 5.34
N GLU A 1063 17.05 -39.07 5.95
CA GLU A 1063 16.44 -40.27 5.36
C GLU A 1063 15.52 -39.98 4.15
N TYR A 1064 15.07 -38.72 3.98
CA TYR A 1064 14.29 -38.23 2.84
C TYR A 1064 15.20 -37.66 1.72
N GLY A 1065 16.48 -37.39 2.02
CA GLY A 1065 17.54 -37.15 1.06
C GLY A 1065 18.45 -35.95 1.39
N THR A 1066 19.09 -35.41 0.35
CA THR A 1066 19.95 -34.22 0.45
C THR A 1066 19.16 -32.96 0.12
N TRP A 1067 19.07 -32.03 1.08
CA TRP A 1067 18.39 -30.74 1.01
C TRP A 1067 19.39 -29.59 0.93
N GLY A 1068 19.00 -28.45 0.35
CA GLY A 1068 19.85 -27.25 0.20
C GLY A 1068 20.91 -27.32 -0.90
N LYS A 1069 21.21 -28.51 -1.44
CA LYS A 1069 22.24 -28.72 -2.48
C LYS A 1069 21.95 -27.88 -3.74
N HIS A 1070 22.89 -27.00 -4.10
CA HIS A 1070 22.76 -26.03 -5.20
C HIS A 1070 21.66 -24.96 -5.00
N CYS A 1071 21.24 -24.69 -3.76
CA CYS A 1071 20.39 -23.56 -3.39
C CYS A 1071 21.14 -22.59 -2.46
N LYS A 1072 20.73 -21.32 -2.42
CA LYS A 1072 21.27 -20.30 -1.50
C LYS A 1072 20.54 -20.32 -0.15
N TYR A 1073 19.26 -20.68 -0.16
CA TYR A 1073 18.41 -20.72 1.03
C TYR A 1073 17.63 -22.03 1.10
N LEU A 1074 17.72 -22.71 2.24
CA LEU A 1074 16.88 -23.86 2.60
C LEU A 1074 15.91 -23.40 3.70
N VAL A 1075 14.62 -23.45 3.41
CA VAL A 1075 13.54 -22.96 4.26
C VAL A 1075 12.77 -24.18 4.78
N GLU A 1076 12.81 -24.42 6.08
CA GLU A 1076 12.00 -25.46 6.70
C GLU A 1076 10.61 -24.91 6.98
N VAL A 1077 9.58 -25.55 6.41
CA VAL A 1077 8.19 -25.13 6.58
C VAL A 1077 7.29 -26.30 6.94
N VAL A 1078 6.20 -26.01 7.64
CA VAL A 1078 5.10 -26.94 7.88
C VAL A 1078 3.91 -26.51 7.03
N ALA A 1079 3.44 -27.35 6.11
CA ALA A 1079 2.18 -27.10 5.42
C ALA A 1079 1.01 -27.25 6.41
N LEU A 1080 0.10 -26.29 6.38
CA LEU A 1080 -1.10 -26.25 7.20
C LEU A 1080 -2.32 -26.60 6.32
N PRO A 1081 -3.40 -27.16 6.89
CA PRO A 1081 -4.68 -27.26 6.19
C PRO A 1081 -5.18 -25.85 5.77
N ASN A 1082 -5.88 -25.80 4.63
CA ASN A 1082 -6.39 -24.57 4.02
C ASN A 1082 -7.56 -23.95 4.79
#